data_AF-A0A9N9EZ86-F1
#
_entry.id   AF-A0A9N9EZ86-F1
#
_cell.length_a   1.000
_cell.length_b   1.000
_cell.length_c   1.000
_cell.angle_alpha   90.00
_cell.angle_beta   90.00
_cell.angle_gamma   90.00
#
_symmetry.space_group_name_H-M   'P 1'
#
loop_
_entity.id
_entity.type
_entity.pdbx_description
1 polymer ?
#
loop_
_entity_poly.entity_id
_entity_poly.type
_entity_poly.pdbx_seq_one_letter_code
_entity_poly.pdbx_strand_id
1 'polypeptide(L)'
;MSEDNRKLIQELQLNHGLTYINGEFIPSEEAILSNDGKLTIEKYFGEPLVIIKKSGFLGRNAIVLFPIARVTYYSQCRSDIISHIITGDIITIPTKKYGEFVATKVLVGGKLIIRNYGDMTDSQRNVLKSHIIWALDSVRNSKKNVFQNFSLSIGKFNFHIFEYDSSRLFESPIELMNWMKEVYEDKKVKLISYEDVIPISLINPYTFESFSTSESLHIPEKKIGLNKWIGDVVSVNLVTWIEKFNLNNGLSIDLNKSIIPGKEAAVDFIRVPEVLSKNELYVQAIEPNTDTENFLLENNLLYTIKSFCSFPFFDQFTEDLINKMGYISRKQIPTNGERFIHYIIRIEKVELLLDTRFIEPTIDFRNAIQNALDQLKPYQALKKVFGDFGYLWPQKVILGEVLRKTCSSTSKFNPAECSLLYKHKLLEKKIEELILSYAPSLLDENFSFSDSHGHTVRKEELNDWVNSHGDIRKYDIVGFDEPIALYKILESEQQKEIELVLNERRDDKILLSGLTEYGNLNTNVSEHIRIRLKESLDNREYEVFGTVIDENNHRIEDCAAKFGLYDYRGFSAIIKTGSNFVSRKRRIVWIIVGKPSLLGVFSPRLRKNRKIKTFKTVLKPEDLNPNKETISIRSPLPLIEDSLVLIHTSKKHFDFDSIIQFELKEWSHNFLHLKAFLWSVQEKVTNLDSSQLSEINSFREITLSVCIISPNSEKVVVIDCSDELINCDIFGRKLENGIKDDTKELTSTQLKEK
;
A
#
# COMPACT_ATOMS: atom_id res chain seq x y z
N MET A 1 18.23 -9.33 -59.16
CA MET A 1 18.30 -9.19 -57.69
C MET A 1 18.60 -7.74 -57.33
N SER A 2 17.98 -7.18 -56.28
CA SER A 2 18.23 -5.80 -55.82
C SER A 2 19.61 -5.64 -55.19
N GLU A 3 20.10 -4.40 -55.11
CA GLU A 3 21.37 -4.06 -54.46
C GLU A 3 21.35 -4.38 -52.96
N ASP A 4 20.21 -4.15 -52.28
CA ASP A 4 20.01 -4.50 -50.88
C ASP A 4 20.12 -6.01 -50.63
N ASN A 5 19.58 -6.84 -51.53
CA ASN A 5 19.70 -8.30 -51.40
C ASN A 5 21.15 -8.77 -51.57
N ARG A 6 21.91 -8.13 -52.47
CA ARG A 6 23.35 -8.43 -52.63
C ARG A 6 24.14 -8.07 -51.38
N LYS A 7 23.82 -6.93 -50.78
CA LYS A 7 24.44 -6.48 -49.54
C LYS A 7 24.14 -7.44 -48.39
N LEU A 8 22.88 -7.87 -48.25
CA LEU A 8 22.47 -8.85 -47.24
C LEU A 8 23.18 -10.20 -47.39
N ILE A 9 23.33 -10.69 -48.62
CA ILE A 9 24.07 -11.94 -48.91
C ILE A 9 25.52 -11.84 -48.44
N GLN A 10 26.18 -10.70 -48.70
CA GLN A 10 27.56 -10.46 -48.28
C GLN A 10 27.68 -10.29 -46.75
N GLU A 11 26.79 -9.50 -46.14
CA GLU A 11 26.78 -9.27 -44.69
C GLU A 11 26.55 -10.55 -43.88
N LEU A 12 25.69 -11.45 -44.38
CA LEU A 12 25.42 -12.76 -43.76
C LEU A 12 26.34 -13.88 -44.26
N GLN A 13 27.25 -13.59 -45.20
CA GLN A 13 28.16 -14.56 -45.83
C GLN A 13 27.46 -15.80 -46.40
N LEU A 14 26.24 -15.65 -46.94
CA LEU A 14 25.43 -16.78 -47.46
C LEU A 14 26.06 -17.46 -48.68
N ASN A 15 26.98 -16.76 -49.34
CA ASN A 15 27.73 -17.23 -50.49
C ASN A 15 29.08 -17.89 -50.13
N HIS A 16 29.44 -17.94 -48.85
CA HIS A 16 30.63 -18.64 -48.37
C HIS A 16 30.33 -20.12 -48.11
N GLY A 17 31.36 -20.95 -48.23
CA GLY A 17 31.29 -22.32 -47.72
C GLY A 17 31.46 -22.34 -46.22
N LEU A 18 31.28 -23.51 -45.62
CA LEU A 18 31.27 -23.70 -44.18
C LEU A 18 32.15 -24.88 -43.79
N THR A 19 32.90 -24.73 -42.71
CA THR A 19 33.61 -25.85 -42.04
C THR A 19 32.98 -26.09 -40.67
N TYR A 20 32.74 -27.34 -40.32
CA TYR A 20 32.20 -27.69 -39.01
C TYR A 20 33.34 -27.95 -38.01
N ILE A 21 33.59 -27.00 -37.10
CA ILE A 21 34.69 -27.06 -36.14
C ILE A 21 34.11 -26.92 -34.73
N ASN A 22 34.47 -27.84 -33.83
CA ASN A 22 34.12 -27.80 -32.41
C ASN A 22 32.60 -27.62 -32.12
N GLY A 23 31.74 -28.14 -33.00
CA GLY A 23 30.29 -28.05 -32.82
C GLY A 23 29.65 -26.79 -33.39
N GLU A 24 30.37 -26.00 -34.21
CA GLU A 24 29.86 -24.79 -34.87
C GLU A 24 30.30 -24.75 -36.34
N PHE A 25 29.46 -24.15 -37.19
CA PHE A 25 29.82 -23.87 -38.58
C PHE A 25 30.51 -22.51 -38.67
N ILE A 26 31.69 -22.51 -39.29
CA ILE A 26 32.49 -21.30 -39.51
C ILE A 26 32.53 -21.03 -41.02
N PRO A 27 32.18 -19.82 -41.47
CA PRO A 27 32.32 -19.41 -42.86
C PRO A 27 33.77 -19.52 -43.37
N SER A 28 33.92 -19.94 -44.62
CA SER A 28 35.20 -20.03 -45.31
C SER A 28 35.79 -18.66 -45.60
N GLU A 29 37.11 -18.60 -45.83
CA GLU A 29 37.80 -17.34 -46.16
C GLU A 29 37.31 -16.74 -47.48
N GLU A 30 37.04 -17.59 -48.49
CA GLU A 30 36.55 -17.13 -49.79
C GLU A 30 35.10 -17.59 -50.06
N ALA A 31 34.36 -16.71 -50.74
CA ALA A 31 33.02 -17.00 -51.24
C ALA A 31 33.08 -18.03 -52.36
N ILE A 32 32.14 -18.96 -52.33
CA ILE A 32 32.05 -20.08 -53.27
C ILE A 32 30.89 -19.97 -54.26
N LEU A 33 29.83 -19.27 -53.86
CA LEU A 33 28.67 -18.98 -54.68
C LEU A 33 28.78 -17.56 -55.25
N SER A 34 28.21 -17.33 -56.43
CA SER A 34 28.07 -15.99 -56.98
C SER A 34 27.09 -15.14 -56.15
N ASN A 35 27.09 -13.82 -56.35
CA ASN A 35 26.22 -12.85 -55.66
C ASN A 35 24.97 -12.48 -56.48
N ASP A 36 24.62 -13.24 -57.52
CA ASP A 36 23.50 -12.97 -58.43
C ASP A 36 22.40 -14.05 -58.36
N GLY A 37 22.42 -14.85 -57.29
CA GLY A 37 21.50 -15.95 -57.05
C GLY A 37 20.06 -15.56 -56.69
N LYS A 38 19.28 -16.59 -56.38
CA LYS A 38 17.90 -16.49 -55.90
C LYS A 38 17.88 -16.50 -54.38
N LEU A 39 17.39 -15.40 -53.80
CA LEU A 39 17.21 -15.22 -52.37
C LEU A 39 15.70 -15.19 -52.05
N THR A 40 15.27 -16.04 -51.13
CA THR A 40 13.90 -16.04 -50.58
C THR A 40 13.97 -15.76 -49.09
N ILE A 41 13.18 -14.80 -48.60
CA ILE A 41 13.08 -14.45 -47.18
C ILE A 41 11.65 -14.74 -46.73
N GLU A 42 11.50 -15.62 -45.74
CA GLU A 42 10.22 -16.00 -45.15
C GLU A 42 10.19 -15.55 -43.70
N LYS A 43 9.13 -14.85 -43.27
CA LYS A 43 8.98 -14.46 -41.87
C LYS A 43 8.90 -15.69 -40.97
N TYR A 44 9.62 -15.67 -39.87
CA TYR A 44 9.60 -16.75 -38.88
C TYR A 44 8.48 -16.49 -37.86
N PHE A 45 7.51 -17.40 -37.81
CA PHE A 45 6.38 -17.33 -36.88
C PHE A 45 6.51 -18.27 -35.67
N GLY A 46 7.62 -19.00 -35.57
CA GLY A 46 7.86 -19.91 -34.44
C GLY A 46 8.22 -19.20 -33.14
N GLU A 47 8.37 -19.98 -32.07
CA GLU A 47 8.93 -19.48 -30.82
C GLU A 47 10.46 -19.32 -30.90
N PRO A 48 11.06 -18.48 -30.03
CA PRO A 48 12.51 -18.45 -29.84
C PRO A 48 13.04 -19.85 -29.47
N LEU A 49 14.32 -20.09 -29.75
CA LEU A 49 14.96 -21.41 -29.58
C LEU A 49 16.11 -21.31 -28.59
N VAL A 50 16.35 -22.39 -27.84
CA VAL A 50 17.40 -22.45 -26.83
C VAL A 50 18.34 -23.62 -27.10
N ILE A 51 19.63 -23.36 -27.00
CA ILE A 51 20.70 -24.36 -27.13
C ILE A 51 21.51 -24.37 -25.84
N ILE A 52 21.71 -25.55 -25.26
CA ILE A 52 22.59 -25.74 -24.10
C ILE A 52 23.91 -26.33 -24.60
N LYS A 53 24.99 -25.53 -24.55
CA LYS A 53 26.33 -25.96 -24.99
C LYS A 53 27.23 -26.23 -23.78
N LYS A 54 28.08 -27.26 -23.87
CA LYS A 54 29.19 -27.45 -22.92
C LYS A 54 30.32 -26.49 -23.30
N SER A 55 30.86 -25.73 -22.33
CA SER A 55 31.99 -24.83 -22.56
C SER A 55 33.25 -25.35 -21.84
N GLY A 56 34.04 -26.18 -22.52
CA GLY A 56 35.34 -26.64 -21.99
C GLY A 56 35.30 -27.25 -20.58
N PHE A 57 36.30 -26.94 -19.75
CA PHE A 57 36.42 -27.38 -18.35
C PHE A 57 35.51 -26.60 -17.35
N LEU A 58 34.80 -25.56 -17.79
CA LEU A 58 34.02 -24.64 -16.93
C LEU A 58 32.58 -24.48 -17.47
N GLY A 59 31.63 -25.11 -16.78
CA GLY A 59 30.20 -24.82 -16.89
C GLY A 59 29.50 -25.20 -18.21
N ARG A 60 28.16 -25.08 -18.20
CA ARG A 60 27.30 -25.14 -19.40
C ARG A 60 26.78 -23.73 -19.70
N ASN A 61 26.84 -23.29 -20.95
CA ASN A 61 26.25 -22.03 -21.40
C ASN A 61 24.88 -22.27 -22.03
N ALA A 62 23.97 -21.30 -21.89
CA ALA A 62 22.71 -21.28 -22.62
C ALA A 62 22.77 -20.20 -23.70
N ILE A 63 22.37 -20.56 -24.91
CA ILE A 63 22.26 -19.65 -26.05
C ILE A 63 20.78 -19.53 -26.39
N VAL A 64 20.26 -18.31 -26.45
CA VAL A 64 18.86 -18.04 -26.81
C VAL A 64 18.83 -17.35 -28.15
N LEU A 65 18.16 -17.99 -29.10
CA LEU A 65 17.97 -17.53 -30.47
C LEU A 65 16.60 -16.88 -30.58
N PHE A 66 16.54 -15.68 -31.16
CA PHE A 66 15.31 -14.96 -31.49
C PHE A 66 15.20 -14.83 -33.01
N PRO A 67 14.74 -15.88 -33.71
CA PRO A 67 14.59 -15.82 -35.16
C PRO A 67 13.45 -14.88 -35.55
N ILE A 68 13.66 -14.15 -36.63
CA ILE A 68 12.67 -13.23 -37.22
C ILE A 68 12.33 -13.62 -38.65
N ALA A 69 13.28 -14.27 -39.36
CA ALA A 69 13.08 -14.78 -40.71
C ALA A 69 13.94 -16.02 -40.98
N ARG A 70 13.47 -16.83 -41.92
CA ARG A 70 14.25 -17.83 -42.63
C ARG A 70 14.70 -17.26 -43.96
N VAL A 71 15.97 -17.47 -44.27
CA VAL A 71 16.56 -17.05 -45.54
C VAL A 71 17.03 -18.28 -46.27
N THR A 72 16.55 -18.43 -47.50
CA THR A 72 16.94 -19.50 -48.41
C THR A 72 17.73 -18.87 -49.56
N TYR A 73 18.93 -19.38 -49.82
CA TYR A 73 19.81 -18.84 -50.86
C TYR A 73 20.32 -19.95 -51.78
N TYR A 74 20.22 -19.70 -53.07
CA TYR A 74 20.73 -20.58 -54.13
C TYR A 74 21.41 -19.75 -55.20
N SER A 75 22.61 -20.13 -55.62
CA SER A 75 23.32 -19.47 -56.72
C SER A 75 24.26 -20.42 -57.42
N GLN A 76 24.73 -20.04 -58.60
CA GLN A 76 25.78 -20.79 -59.29
C GLN A 76 27.11 -20.71 -58.53
N CYS A 77 27.92 -21.76 -58.61
CA CYS A 77 29.29 -21.72 -58.13
C CYS A 77 30.08 -20.71 -58.95
N ARG A 78 31.06 -20.04 -58.32
CA ARG A 78 31.99 -19.20 -59.06
C ARG A 78 32.86 -20.04 -59.99
N SER A 79 33.22 -19.49 -61.15
CA SER A 79 33.94 -20.20 -62.21
C SER A 79 35.29 -20.78 -61.77
N ASP A 80 35.97 -20.12 -60.84
CA ASP A 80 37.23 -20.58 -60.23
C ASP A 80 37.05 -21.82 -59.34
N ILE A 81 35.85 -22.06 -58.81
CA ILE A 81 35.52 -23.25 -58.03
C ILE A 81 34.98 -24.38 -58.91
N ILE A 82 34.23 -24.04 -59.95
CA ILE A 82 33.72 -25.01 -60.94
C ILE A 82 34.86 -25.89 -61.49
N SER A 83 36.03 -25.30 -61.78
CA SER A 83 37.20 -26.06 -62.23
C SER A 83 37.72 -27.07 -61.21
N HIS A 84 37.61 -26.79 -59.91
CA HIS A 84 38.02 -27.71 -58.84
C HIS A 84 37.01 -28.83 -58.58
N ILE A 85 35.71 -28.58 -58.81
CA ILE A 85 34.65 -29.59 -58.63
C ILE A 85 34.65 -30.61 -59.78
N ILE A 86 34.94 -30.18 -61.01
CA ILE A 86 34.78 -31.00 -62.23
C ILE A 86 35.95 -31.93 -62.52
N THR A 87 37.18 -31.56 -62.14
CA THR A 87 38.37 -32.40 -62.39
C THR A 87 38.40 -33.67 -61.53
N GLY A 88 37.43 -33.88 -60.63
CA GLY A 88 37.30 -35.10 -59.83
C GLY A 88 38.26 -35.18 -58.64
N ASP A 89 39.19 -34.23 -58.50
CA ASP A 89 40.11 -34.14 -57.37
C ASP A 89 39.43 -33.50 -56.14
N ILE A 90 38.32 -34.08 -55.67
CA ILE A 90 37.64 -33.70 -54.41
C ILE A 90 38.63 -33.66 -53.23
N ILE A 91 39.73 -34.41 -53.34
CA ILE A 91 40.85 -34.48 -52.38
C ILE A 91 41.66 -33.16 -52.30
N THR A 92 41.47 -32.19 -53.22
CA THR A 92 42.25 -30.93 -53.27
C THR A 92 41.43 -29.64 -53.23
N ILE A 93 40.14 -29.66 -52.88
CA ILE A 93 39.48 -28.41 -52.46
C ILE A 93 40.10 -28.04 -51.11
N PRO A 94 40.84 -26.92 -50.98
CA PRO A 94 41.43 -26.57 -49.69
C PRO A 94 40.28 -26.24 -48.74
N THR A 95 39.94 -27.18 -47.87
CA THR A 95 38.81 -27.08 -46.93
C THR A 95 38.92 -25.84 -46.04
N LYS A 96 40.14 -25.41 -45.73
CA LYS A 96 40.42 -24.16 -45.03
C LYS A 96 40.01 -22.91 -45.83
N LYS A 97 40.10 -22.96 -47.17
CA LYS A 97 39.86 -21.83 -48.07
C LYS A 97 38.38 -21.71 -48.47
N TYR A 98 37.73 -22.83 -48.77
CA TYR A 98 36.38 -22.85 -49.35
C TYR A 98 35.34 -23.58 -48.50
N GLY A 99 35.73 -24.18 -47.37
CA GLY A 99 34.83 -24.97 -46.53
C GLY A 99 34.56 -26.37 -47.09
N GLU A 100 33.68 -27.09 -46.41
CA GLU A 100 33.24 -28.46 -46.73
C GLU A 100 31.75 -28.49 -47.12
N PHE A 101 30.97 -27.52 -46.63
CA PHE A 101 29.53 -27.44 -46.80
C PHE A 101 29.09 -26.08 -47.32
N VAL A 102 27.84 -25.99 -47.77
CA VAL A 102 27.19 -24.74 -48.17
C VAL A 102 25.82 -24.67 -47.52
N ALA A 103 25.50 -23.54 -46.92
CA ALA A 103 24.16 -23.33 -46.38
C ALA A 103 23.17 -23.00 -47.50
N THR A 104 22.07 -23.73 -47.51
CA THR A 104 20.94 -23.43 -48.40
C THR A 104 19.80 -22.75 -47.65
N LYS A 105 19.70 -23.00 -46.34
CA LYS A 105 18.70 -22.40 -45.48
C LYS A 105 19.29 -21.99 -44.13
N VAL A 106 19.00 -20.76 -43.72
CA VAL A 106 19.48 -20.19 -42.46
C VAL A 106 18.36 -19.46 -41.71
N LEU A 107 18.52 -19.35 -40.40
CA LEU A 107 17.75 -18.46 -39.55
C LEU A 107 18.52 -17.16 -39.31
N VAL A 108 17.81 -16.05 -39.44
CA VAL A 108 18.32 -14.72 -39.12
C VAL A 108 17.50 -14.08 -38.00
N GLY A 109 18.15 -13.24 -37.19
CA GLY A 109 17.55 -12.55 -36.05
C GLY A 109 18.56 -12.15 -35.00
N GLY A 110 18.20 -12.28 -33.72
CA GLY A 110 19.04 -11.95 -32.57
C GLY A 110 19.53 -13.17 -31.80
N LYS A 111 20.70 -13.07 -31.17
CA LYS A 111 21.34 -14.16 -30.43
C LYS A 111 21.90 -13.68 -29.10
N LEU A 112 21.47 -14.31 -28.00
CA LEU A 112 21.96 -14.06 -26.65
C LEU A 112 22.82 -15.23 -26.16
N ILE A 113 23.81 -14.93 -25.33
CA ILE A 113 24.57 -15.92 -24.56
C ILE A 113 24.45 -15.65 -23.06
N ILE A 114 24.15 -16.71 -22.33
CA ILE A 114 24.07 -16.74 -20.88
C ILE A 114 25.21 -17.64 -20.40
N ARG A 115 26.23 -17.01 -19.84
CA ARG A 115 27.44 -17.72 -19.38
C ARG A 115 27.19 -18.42 -18.05
N ASN A 116 27.84 -19.55 -17.83
CA ASN A 116 27.79 -20.32 -16.57
C ASN A 116 26.36 -20.71 -16.15
N TYR A 117 25.45 -20.88 -17.12
CA TYR A 117 24.06 -21.30 -16.87
C TYR A 117 23.97 -22.62 -16.08
N GLY A 118 24.92 -23.53 -16.31
CA GLY A 118 25.04 -24.81 -15.59
C GLY A 118 25.32 -24.67 -14.10
N ASP A 119 25.93 -23.56 -13.67
CA ASP A 119 26.36 -23.32 -12.29
C ASP A 119 25.31 -22.52 -11.49
N MET A 120 24.28 -22.00 -12.16
CA MET A 120 23.19 -21.27 -11.52
C MET A 120 22.36 -22.19 -10.62
N THR A 121 21.79 -21.61 -9.58
CA THR A 121 20.71 -22.24 -8.80
C THR A 121 19.40 -22.27 -9.59
N ASP A 122 18.45 -23.10 -9.19
CA ASP A 122 17.12 -23.12 -9.83
C ASP A 122 16.39 -21.78 -9.70
N SER A 123 16.51 -21.11 -8.56
CA SER A 123 15.94 -19.78 -8.35
C SER A 123 16.51 -18.75 -9.33
N GLN A 124 17.83 -18.73 -9.53
CA GLN A 124 18.47 -17.85 -10.51
C GLN A 124 18.01 -18.15 -11.93
N ARG A 125 17.92 -19.44 -12.32
CA ARG A 125 17.41 -19.85 -13.64
C ARG A 125 15.98 -19.39 -13.86
N ASN A 126 15.11 -19.50 -12.86
CA ASN A 126 13.71 -19.10 -12.97
C ASN A 126 13.58 -17.59 -13.16
N VAL A 127 14.34 -16.79 -12.42
CA VAL A 127 14.34 -15.33 -12.56
C VAL A 127 14.88 -14.91 -13.94
N LEU A 128 15.98 -15.52 -14.38
CA LEU A 128 16.54 -15.31 -15.72
C LEU A 128 15.50 -15.58 -16.81
N LYS A 129 14.83 -16.74 -16.75
CA LYS A 129 13.75 -17.11 -17.69
C LYS A 129 12.61 -16.10 -17.66
N SER A 130 12.18 -15.67 -16.47
CA SER A 130 11.17 -14.63 -16.27
C SER A 130 11.55 -13.33 -16.97
N HIS A 131 12.76 -12.80 -16.77
CA HIS A 131 13.19 -11.55 -17.41
C HIS A 131 13.25 -11.65 -18.93
N ILE A 132 13.69 -12.78 -19.48
CA ILE A 132 13.68 -13.01 -20.94
C ILE A 132 12.24 -12.99 -21.46
N ILE A 133 11.31 -13.64 -20.78
CA ILE A 133 9.90 -13.67 -21.18
C ILE A 133 9.24 -12.31 -21.04
N TRP A 134 9.48 -11.59 -19.95
CA TRP A 134 8.90 -10.26 -19.77
C TRP A 134 9.41 -9.27 -20.82
N ALA A 135 10.70 -9.33 -21.16
CA ALA A 135 11.25 -8.52 -22.25
C ALA A 135 10.60 -8.89 -23.59
N LEU A 136 10.46 -10.19 -23.89
CA LEU A 136 9.82 -10.67 -25.10
C LEU A 136 8.35 -10.24 -25.20
N ASP A 137 7.59 -10.38 -24.11
CA ASP A 137 6.19 -9.96 -24.02
C ASP A 137 6.03 -8.45 -24.16
N SER A 138 6.98 -7.68 -23.61
CA SER A 138 6.98 -6.22 -23.75
C SER A 138 7.15 -5.80 -25.22
N VAL A 139 8.01 -6.49 -25.97
CA VAL A 139 8.25 -6.20 -27.39
C VAL A 139 7.10 -6.71 -28.28
N ARG A 140 6.62 -7.93 -28.05
CA ARG A 140 5.61 -8.57 -28.91
C ARG A 140 4.18 -8.09 -28.63
N ASN A 141 3.85 -7.88 -27.35
CA ASN A 141 2.50 -7.63 -26.89
C ASN A 141 2.33 -6.21 -26.31
N SER A 142 3.37 -5.36 -26.35
CA SER A 142 3.38 -4.02 -25.74
C SER A 142 3.01 -4.02 -24.25
N LYS A 143 3.24 -5.14 -23.55
CA LYS A 143 2.97 -5.25 -22.11
C LYS A 143 3.98 -4.43 -21.32
N LYS A 144 3.51 -3.71 -20.29
CA LYS A 144 4.39 -2.94 -19.42
C LYS A 144 5.10 -3.86 -18.43
N ASN A 145 6.42 -3.85 -18.42
CA ASN A 145 7.20 -4.56 -17.40
C ASN A 145 7.51 -3.63 -16.21
N VAL A 146 6.83 -3.88 -15.09
CA VAL A 146 7.05 -3.12 -13.84
C VAL A 146 8.47 -3.27 -13.27
N PHE A 147 9.22 -4.29 -13.70
CA PHE A 147 10.59 -4.57 -13.25
C PHE A 147 11.67 -4.10 -14.24
N GLN A 148 11.31 -3.29 -15.24
CA GLN A 148 12.22 -2.93 -16.34
C GLN A 148 13.51 -2.23 -15.90
N ASN A 149 13.48 -1.53 -14.76
CA ASN A 149 14.59 -0.74 -14.23
C ASN A 149 15.47 -1.49 -13.22
N PHE A 150 15.19 -2.77 -12.94
CA PHE A 150 15.99 -3.54 -11.98
C PHE A 150 17.36 -3.89 -12.53
N SER A 151 18.35 -4.07 -11.66
CA SER A 151 19.66 -4.57 -12.07
C SER A 151 19.65 -6.08 -12.21
N LEU A 152 20.14 -6.59 -13.34
CA LEU A 152 20.33 -8.02 -13.60
C LEU A 152 21.64 -8.55 -13.00
N SER A 153 22.58 -7.67 -12.65
CA SER A 153 23.97 -8.05 -12.32
C SER A 153 24.32 -7.95 -10.83
N ILE A 154 23.37 -7.60 -9.96
CA ILE A 154 23.61 -7.35 -8.53
C ILE A 154 22.77 -8.27 -7.64
N GLY A 155 23.36 -8.72 -6.52
CA GLY A 155 22.65 -9.45 -5.46
C GLY A 155 22.35 -10.91 -5.80
N LYS A 156 21.14 -11.39 -5.46
CA LYS A 156 20.72 -12.79 -5.70
C LYS A 156 20.61 -13.15 -7.19
N PHE A 157 20.60 -12.16 -8.09
CA PHE A 157 20.39 -12.35 -9.54
C PHE A 157 21.68 -12.51 -10.35
N ASN A 158 22.85 -12.71 -9.73
CA ASN A 158 24.18 -12.75 -10.36
C ASN A 158 24.33 -13.69 -11.59
N PHE A 159 23.73 -13.29 -12.72
CA PHE A 159 23.79 -13.91 -14.02
C PHE A 159 24.06 -12.82 -15.05
N HIS A 160 24.76 -13.19 -16.11
CA HIS A 160 25.22 -12.24 -17.11
C HIS A 160 24.68 -12.67 -18.48
N ILE A 161 23.83 -11.81 -19.05
CA ILE A 161 23.29 -11.97 -20.40
C ILE A 161 24.13 -11.07 -21.31
N PHE A 162 24.69 -11.67 -22.36
CA PHE A 162 25.44 -10.92 -23.38
C PHE A 162 24.78 -11.09 -24.74
N GLU A 163 24.95 -10.10 -25.61
CA GLU A 163 24.72 -10.28 -27.03
C GLU A 163 25.85 -11.15 -27.59
N TYR A 164 25.52 -12.27 -28.24
CA TYR A 164 26.45 -13.39 -28.50
C TYR A 164 27.71 -12.98 -29.27
N ASP A 165 27.58 -12.16 -30.31
CA ASP A 165 28.71 -11.72 -31.16
C ASP A 165 29.43 -10.47 -30.62
N SER A 166 29.11 -10.06 -29.39
CA SER A 166 29.67 -8.87 -28.77
C SER A 166 30.10 -9.15 -27.32
N SER A 167 30.95 -8.30 -26.77
CA SER A 167 31.20 -8.27 -25.32
C SER A 167 30.15 -7.45 -24.57
N ARG A 168 29.05 -7.05 -25.20
CA ARG A 168 28.01 -6.20 -24.59
C ARG A 168 27.24 -7.00 -23.54
N LEU A 169 27.35 -6.56 -22.30
CA LEU A 169 26.55 -7.02 -21.17
C LEU A 169 25.23 -6.25 -21.11
N PHE A 170 24.14 -6.91 -20.76
CA PHE A 170 22.87 -6.27 -20.40
C PHE A 170 22.77 -6.15 -18.87
N GLU A 171 22.83 -4.93 -18.35
CA GLU A 171 22.82 -4.67 -16.90
C GLU A 171 21.40 -4.53 -16.34
N SER A 172 20.40 -4.29 -17.20
CA SER A 172 19.00 -4.12 -16.82
C SER A 172 18.03 -4.74 -17.84
N PRO A 173 16.79 -5.09 -17.42
CA PRO A 173 15.79 -5.61 -18.35
C PRO A 173 15.38 -4.61 -19.43
N ILE A 174 15.44 -3.29 -19.19
CA ILE A 174 15.12 -2.29 -20.20
C ILE A 174 16.14 -2.27 -21.34
N GLU A 175 17.43 -2.49 -21.06
CA GLU A 175 18.44 -2.65 -22.11
C GLU A 175 18.19 -3.90 -22.95
N LEU A 176 17.84 -5.01 -22.31
CA LEU A 176 17.47 -6.25 -22.98
C LEU A 176 16.24 -6.06 -23.87
N MET A 177 15.21 -5.40 -23.36
CA MET A 177 13.97 -5.08 -24.09
C MET A 177 14.25 -4.19 -25.31
N ASN A 178 15.06 -3.14 -25.14
CA ASN A 178 15.43 -2.25 -26.26
C ASN A 178 16.22 -2.99 -27.33
N TRP A 179 17.16 -3.87 -26.94
CA TRP A 179 17.87 -4.73 -27.89
C TRP A 179 16.92 -5.68 -28.62
N MET A 180 16.00 -6.35 -27.91
CA MET A 180 15.01 -7.23 -28.54
C MET A 180 14.12 -6.45 -29.52
N LYS A 181 13.72 -5.22 -29.17
CA LYS A 181 12.95 -4.34 -30.06
C LYS A 181 13.71 -4.05 -31.34
N GLU A 182 15.00 -3.69 -31.26
CA GLU A 182 15.85 -3.48 -32.44
C GLU A 182 15.99 -4.74 -33.31
N VAL A 183 16.03 -5.93 -32.71
CA VAL A 183 16.04 -7.21 -33.44
C VAL A 183 14.74 -7.44 -34.20
N TYR A 184 13.58 -7.23 -33.55
CA TYR A 184 12.26 -7.42 -34.17
C TYR A 184 11.85 -6.32 -35.15
N GLU A 185 12.50 -5.15 -35.11
CA GLU A 185 12.33 -4.05 -36.07
C GLU A 185 13.32 -4.13 -37.25
N ASP A 186 13.98 -5.27 -37.45
CA ASP A 186 14.96 -5.53 -38.52
C ASP A 186 16.20 -4.60 -38.51
N LYS A 187 16.49 -3.93 -37.39
CA LYS A 187 17.63 -3.00 -37.26
C LYS A 187 18.94 -3.70 -36.91
N LYS A 188 18.87 -4.90 -36.32
CA LYS A 188 20.03 -5.68 -35.84
C LYS A 188 19.94 -7.16 -36.24
N VAL A 189 19.61 -7.41 -37.50
CA VAL A 189 19.48 -8.77 -38.03
C VAL A 189 20.86 -9.38 -38.25
N LYS A 190 21.10 -10.55 -37.66
CA LYS A 190 22.33 -11.33 -37.85
C LYS A 190 22.00 -12.77 -38.21
N LEU A 191 22.97 -13.49 -38.76
CA LEU A 191 22.90 -14.93 -38.93
C LEU A 191 22.97 -15.61 -37.57
N ILE A 192 21.94 -16.37 -37.18
CA ILE A 192 21.85 -16.95 -35.82
C ILE A 192 21.93 -18.47 -35.80
N SER A 193 21.57 -19.14 -36.90
CA SER A 193 21.68 -20.59 -37.03
C SER A 193 21.59 -21.02 -38.49
N TYR A 194 22.31 -22.09 -38.83
CA TYR A 194 22.15 -22.82 -40.08
C TYR A 194 21.06 -23.89 -39.89
N GLU A 195 20.14 -24.04 -40.85
CA GLU A 195 19.09 -25.08 -40.83
C GLU A 195 19.47 -26.24 -41.74
N ASP A 196 19.80 -25.93 -43.01
CA ASP A 196 20.11 -26.91 -44.04
C ASP A 196 21.46 -26.60 -44.67
N VAL A 197 22.31 -27.62 -44.72
CA VAL A 197 23.62 -27.56 -45.38
C VAL A 197 23.79 -28.72 -46.36
N ILE A 198 24.53 -28.47 -47.44
CA ILE A 198 24.85 -29.45 -48.47
C ILE A 198 26.37 -29.55 -48.59
N PRO A 199 26.96 -30.76 -48.60
CA PRO A 199 28.38 -30.94 -48.90
C PRO A 199 28.73 -30.33 -50.26
N ILE A 200 29.84 -29.60 -50.35
CA ILE A 200 30.27 -28.97 -51.61
C ILE A 200 30.46 -30.01 -52.72
N SER A 201 30.90 -31.22 -52.37
CA SER A 201 31.08 -32.34 -53.31
C SER A 201 29.79 -32.79 -54.00
N LEU A 202 28.62 -32.45 -53.45
CA LEU A 202 27.31 -32.83 -54.00
C LEU A 202 26.65 -31.69 -54.78
N ILE A 203 27.32 -30.55 -54.92
CA ILE A 203 26.80 -29.41 -55.66
C ILE A 203 26.99 -29.62 -57.16
N ASN A 204 25.92 -29.42 -57.94
CA ASN A 204 26.03 -29.30 -59.39
C ASN A 204 26.60 -27.91 -59.73
N PRO A 205 27.81 -27.84 -60.32
CA PRO A 205 28.52 -26.57 -60.55
C PRO A 205 27.87 -25.67 -61.60
N TYR A 206 27.02 -26.21 -62.48
CA TYR A 206 26.46 -25.49 -63.64
C TYR A 206 24.99 -25.08 -63.46
N THR A 207 24.23 -25.86 -62.69
CA THR A 207 22.81 -25.58 -62.42
C THR A 207 22.53 -25.91 -60.96
N PHE A 208 22.25 -24.89 -60.15
CA PHE A 208 21.73 -25.08 -58.79
C PHE A 208 20.22 -25.36 -58.84
N GLU A 209 19.78 -26.27 -59.70
CA GLU A 209 18.49 -26.95 -59.55
C GLU A 209 18.75 -28.18 -58.69
N SER A 210 18.11 -28.20 -57.52
CA SER A 210 18.32 -29.15 -56.44
C SER A 210 18.46 -30.61 -56.93
N PHE A 211 19.53 -31.30 -56.53
CA PHE A 211 19.37 -32.71 -56.18
C PHE A 211 18.23 -32.76 -55.16
N SER A 212 17.28 -33.66 -55.37
CA SER A 212 16.11 -33.87 -54.52
C SER A 212 16.46 -33.64 -53.05
N THR A 213 15.58 -32.91 -52.34
CA THR A 213 15.67 -32.51 -50.91
C THR A 213 15.96 -33.65 -49.91
N SER A 214 16.14 -34.88 -50.38
CA SER A 214 16.55 -36.07 -49.63
C SER A 214 18.02 -36.07 -49.19
N GLU A 215 18.90 -35.23 -49.75
CA GLU A 215 20.36 -35.25 -49.49
C GLU A 215 20.88 -34.09 -48.63
N SER A 216 20.03 -33.16 -48.18
CA SER A 216 20.43 -32.10 -47.26
C SER A 216 20.72 -32.66 -45.87
N LEU A 217 21.88 -32.34 -45.30
CA LEU A 217 22.18 -32.71 -43.92
C LEU A 217 21.50 -31.71 -42.98
N HIS A 218 20.47 -32.15 -42.28
CA HIS A 218 19.90 -31.39 -41.18
C HIS A 218 20.89 -31.32 -40.01
N ILE A 219 21.15 -30.11 -39.53
CA ILE A 219 22.12 -29.89 -38.45
C ILE A 219 21.52 -30.35 -37.11
N PRO A 220 22.14 -31.32 -36.41
CA PRO A 220 21.56 -31.94 -35.22
C PRO A 220 21.75 -31.13 -33.94
N GLU A 221 21.95 -29.81 -34.00
CA GLU A 221 21.96 -28.98 -32.80
C GLU A 221 20.62 -29.18 -32.07
N LYS A 222 20.66 -29.75 -30.85
CA LYS A 222 19.47 -30.01 -30.04
C LYS A 222 18.88 -28.69 -29.56
N LYS A 223 18.08 -28.08 -30.42
CA LYS A 223 17.31 -26.86 -30.18
C LYS A 223 16.06 -27.23 -29.39
N ILE A 224 15.84 -26.53 -28.28
CA ILE A 224 14.64 -26.66 -27.45
C ILE A 224 13.84 -25.38 -27.64
N GLY A 225 12.55 -25.50 -27.96
CA GLY A 225 11.67 -24.33 -28.01
C GLY A 225 11.61 -23.58 -26.67
N LEU A 226 11.49 -22.26 -26.70
CA LEU A 226 11.56 -21.42 -25.50
C LEU A 226 10.54 -21.85 -24.43
N ASN A 227 9.29 -22.14 -24.81
CA ASN A 227 8.26 -22.59 -23.88
C ASN A 227 8.63 -23.93 -23.21
N LYS A 228 9.18 -24.86 -23.99
CA LYS A 228 9.66 -26.14 -23.45
C LYS A 228 10.88 -25.97 -22.53
N TRP A 229 11.76 -25.00 -22.82
CA TRP A 229 12.90 -24.69 -21.96
C TRP A 229 12.46 -24.02 -20.66
N ILE A 230 11.41 -23.21 -20.69
CA ILE A 230 10.80 -22.60 -19.50
C ILE A 230 10.25 -23.69 -18.59
N GLY A 231 9.42 -24.58 -19.12
CA GLY A 231 8.76 -25.63 -18.33
C GLY A 231 7.73 -25.04 -17.36
N ASP A 232 7.69 -25.55 -16.12
CA ASP A 232 6.66 -25.20 -15.14
C ASP A 232 6.99 -23.94 -14.30
N VAL A 233 7.79 -23.03 -14.83
CA VAL A 233 8.22 -21.83 -14.11
C VAL A 233 7.06 -20.83 -14.01
N VAL A 234 6.38 -20.85 -12.88
CA VAL A 234 5.19 -20.01 -12.62
C VAL A 234 5.50 -18.50 -12.62
N SER A 235 6.72 -18.11 -12.24
CA SER A 235 7.13 -16.70 -12.13
C SER A 235 7.10 -15.93 -13.44
N VAL A 236 7.05 -16.60 -14.59
CA VAL A 236 6.91 -15.91 -15.89
C VAL A 236 5.60 -15.13 -15.99
N ASN A 237 4.57 -15.52 -15.24
CA ASN A 237 3.24 -14.90 -15.26
C ASN A 237 3.09 -13.70 -14.30
N LEU A 238 4.10 -13.43 -13.46
CA LEU A 238 4.01 -12.43 -12.38
C LEU A 238 3.61 -11.03 -12.88
N VAL A 239 4.23 -10.53 -13.96
CA VAL A 239 3.88 -9.22 -14.54
C VAL A 239 2.42 -9.19 -15.00
N THR A 240 1.94 -10.28 -15.59
CA THR A 240 0.54 -10.38 -16.03
C THR A 240 -0.42 -10.41 -14.85
N TRP A 241 -0.05 -11.04 -13.73
CA TRP A 241 -0.89 -11.02 -12.51
C TRP A 241 -0.88 -9.67 -11.81
N ILE A 242 0.27 -8.99 -11.74
CA ILE A 242 0.37 -7.64 -11.17
C ILE A 242 -0.57 -6.70 -11.94
N GLU A 243 -0.57 -6.78 -13.26
CA GLU A 243 -1.47 -6.01 -14.12
C GLU A 243 -2.94 -6.44 -13.99
N LYS A 244 -3.23 -7.75 -14.10
CA LYS A 244 -4.60 -8.29 -14.04
C LYS A 244 -5.32 -7.93 -12.74
N PHE A 245 -4.60 -7.93 -11.62
CA PHE A 245 -5.18 -7.75 -10.29
C PHE A 245 -4.82 -6.43 -9.62
N ASN A 246 -4.15 -5.51 -10.33
CA ASN A 246 -3.65 -4.24 -9.81
C ASN A 246 -2.91 -4.41 -8.47
N LEU A 247 -1.96 -5.35 -8.40
CA LEU A 247 -1.27 -5.72 -7.15
C LEU A 247 -0.38 -4.62 -6.57
N ASN A 248 -0.22 -3.50 -7.26
CA ASN A 248 0.45 -2.29 -6.78
C ASN A 248 -0.49 -1.30 -6.05
N ASN A 249 -1.78 -1.62 -5.97
CA ASN A 249 -2.78 -0.81 -5.31
C ASN A 249 -3.08 -1.42 -3.93
N GLY A 250 -3.38 -0.57 -2.94
CA GLY A 250 -3.92 -1.06 -1.67
C GLY A 250 -5.32 -1.65 -1.85
N LEU A 251 -5.81 -2.41 -0.89
CA LEU A 251 -7.17 -2.97 -0.95
C LEU A 251 -8.19 -1.99 -0.38
N SER A 252 -9.27 -1.77 -1.12
CA SER A 252 -10.41 -0.92 -0.77
C SER A 252 -11.72 -1.71 -0.75
N ILE A 253 -12.83 -1.07 -0.40
CA ILE A 253 -14.17 -1.64 -0.46
C ILE A 253 -15.03 -0.80 -1.39
N ASP A 254 -15.61 -1.45 -2.39
CA ASP A 254 -16.52 -0.81 -3.33
C ASP A 254 -17.94 -0.64 -2.76
N LEU A 255 -18.90 -0.24 -3.60
CA LEU A 255 -20.30 -0.12 -3.22
C LEU A 255 -21.02 -1.47 -3.15
N ASN A 256 -20.52 -2.49 -3.87
CA ASN A 256 -21.08 -3.83 -3.91
C ASN A 256 -20.57 -4.73 -2.79
N LYS A 257 -19.83 -4.16 -1.82
CA LYS A 257 -19.29 -4.87 -0.65
C LYS A 257 -18.20 -5.88 -1.04
N SER A 258 -17.49 -5.59 -2.13
CA SER A 258 -16.36 -6.37 -2.59
C SER A 258 -15.05 -5.69 -2.24
N ILE A 259 -14.07 -6.48 -1.81
CA ILE A 259 -12.68 -6.04 -1.69
C ILE A 259 -12.10 -5.95 -3.08
N ILE A 260 -11.76 -4.72 -3.46
CA ILE A 260 -11.20 -4.40 -4.77
C ILE A 260 -9.87 -3.66 -4.59
N PRO A 261 -9.02 -3.66 -5.61
CA PRO A 261 -7.88 -2.75 -5.64
C PRO A 261 -8.35 -1.29 -5.52
N GLY A 262 -7.55 -0.45 -4.86
CA GLY A 262 -7.71 0.99 -4.80
C GLY A 262 -7.71 1.59 -6.21
N LYS A 263 -8.17 2.83 -6.33
CA LYS A 263 -8.19 3.54 -7.61
C LYS A 263 -6.79 3.94 -8.05
N GLU A 264 -5.92 4.24 -7.09
CA GLU A 264 -4.56 4.71 -7.30
C GLU A 264 -3.52 3.72 -6.76
N ALA A 265 -2.35 3.72 -7.40
CA ALA A 265 -1.22 2.88 -6.98
C ALA A 265 -0.63 3.40 -5.67
N ALA A 266 -0.60 2.54 -4.66
CA ALA A 266 -0.07 2.88 -3.34
C ALA A 266 1.40 2.49 -3.19
N VAL A 267 1.87 1.51 -3.98
CA VAL A 267 3.24 1.00 -3.89
C VAL A 267 3.96 0.91 -5.22
N ASP A 268 5.28 1.06 -5.15
CA ASP A 268 6.23 0.68 -6.17
C ASP A 268 6.98 -0.58 -5.73
N PHE A 269 7.25 -1.49 -6.67
CA PHE A 269 8.07 -2.67 -6.40
C PHE A 269 9.55 -2.30 -6.47
N ILE A 270 10.29 -2.52 -5.38
CA ILE A 270 11.74 -2.31 -5.31
C ILE A 270 12.54 -3.59 -5.57
N ARG A 271 11.87 -4.75 -5.55
CA ARG A 271 12.43 -6.08 -5.84
C ARG A 271 11.37 -6.97 -6.49
N VAL A 272 11.81 -8.02 -7.19
CA VAL A 272 10.89 -9.01 -7.77
C VAL A 272 10.30 -9.84 -6.62
N PRO A 273 8.97 -9.87 -6.45
CA PRO A 273 8.31 -10.73 -5.47
C PRO A 273 8.68 -12.20 -5.62
N GLU A 274 8.76 -12.91 -4.51
CA GLU A 274 8.92 -14.36 -4.53
C GLU A 274 7.59 -15.02 -4.95
N VAL A 275 7.66 -15.94 -5.91
CA VAL A 275 6.52 -16.66 -6.47
C VAL A 275 6.69 -18.14 -6.15
N LEU A 276 5.83 -18.66 -5.28
CA LEU A 276 5.87 -20.04 -4.81
C LEU A 276 4.77 -20.84 -5.50
N SER A 277 5.15 -21.96 -6.12
CA SER A 277 4.18 -22.92 -6.64
C SER A 277 3.56 -23.71 -5.49
N LYS A 278 2.23 -23.80 -5.50
CA LYS A 278 1.41 -24.58 -4.57
C LYS A 278 0.62 -25.63 -5.34
N ASN A 279 0.09 -26.60 -4.62
CA ASN A 279 -0.88 -27.54 -5.17
C ASN A 279 -1.73 -28.11 -4.04
N GLU A 280 -2.40 -27.22 -3.31
CA GLU A 280 -3.15 -27.55 -2.10
C GLU A 280 -4.65 -27.39 -2.34
N LEU A 281 -5.43 -28.39 -1.94
CA LEU A 281 -6.89 -28.34 -1.94
C LEU A 281 -7.39 -28.14 -0.51
N TYR A 282 -8.32 -27.21 -0.37
CA TYR A 282 -9.00 -26.86 0.86
C TYR A 282 -10.50 -27.04 0.70
N VAL A 283 -11.12 -27.71 1.67
CA VAL A 283 -12.57 -27.78 1.82
C VAL A 283 -12.91 -27.29 3.22
N GLN A 284 -13.78 -26.28 3.31
CA GLN A 284 -14.10 -25.60 4.57
C GLN A 284 -15.61 -25.37 4.66
N ALA A 285 -16.15 -25.56 5.86
CA ALA A 285 -17.47 -25.08 6.26
C ALA A 285 -17.27 -24.11 7.43
N ILE A 286 -17.74 -22.88 7.29
CA ILE A 286 -17.48 -21.81 8.26
C ILE A 286 -18.80 -21.13 8.63
N GLU A 287 -19.17 -21.17 9.90
CA GLU A 287 -20.25 -20.38 10.50
C GLU A 287 -19.63 -19.07 11.04
N PRO A 288 -19.90 -17.91 10.45
CA PRO A 288 -19.40 -16.64 10.95
C PRO A 288 -20.14 -16.24 12.23
N ASN A 289 -19.40 -15.80 13.24
CA ASN A 289 -19.95 -15.36 14.52
C ASN A 289 -20.40 -13.89 14.50
N THR A 290 -19.95 -13.11 13.51
CA THR A 290 -20.29 -11.69 13.33
C THR A 290 -20.44 -11.35 11.85
N ASP A 291 -21.19 -10.29 11.54
CA ASP A 291 -21.33 -9.76 10.18
C ASP A 291 -19.98 -9.39 9.54
N THR A 292 -19.00 -9.00 10.36
CA THR A 292 -17.64 -8.76 9.88
C THR A 292 -16.99 -10.06 9.42
N GLU A 293 -17.12 -11.16 10.18
CA GLU A 293 -16.57 -12.45 9.76
C GLU A 293 -17.22 -12.90 8.44
N ASN A 294 -18.54 -12.71 8.34
CA ASN A 294 -19.30 -13.01 7.12
C ASN A 294 -18.75 -12.24 5.90
N PHE A 295 -18.59 -10.92 6.04
CA PHE A 295 -18.03 -10.05 4.99
C PHE A 295 -16.62 -10.46 4.57
N LEU A 296 -15.74 -10.80 5.53
CA LEU A 296 -14.36 -11.19 5.22
C LEU A 296 -14.29 -12.51 4.45
N LEU A 297 -15.17 -13.47 4.77
CA LEU A 297 -15.25 -14.77 4.08
C LEU A 297 -15.73 -14.63 2.63
N GLU A 298 -16.72 -13.77 2.39
CA GLU A 298 -17.21 -13.43 1.04
C GLU A 298 -16.12 -12.76 0.18
N ASN A 299 -15.10 -12.17 0.83
CA ASN A 299 -14.05 -11.37 0.20
C ASN A 299 -12.63 -11.96 0.28
N ASN A 300 -12.53 -13.27 0.52
CA ASN A 300 -11.29 -14.05 0.37
C ASN A 300 -10.16 -13.63 1.33
N LEU A 301 -10.47 -13.00 2.46
CA LEU A 301 -9.47 -12.71 3.49
C LEU A 301 -9.28 -13.93 4.40
N LEU A 302 -8.08 -14.52 4.38
CA LEU A 302 -7.80 -15.86 4.95
C LEU A 302 -7.35 -15.84 6.41
N TYR A 303 -6.78 -14.74 6.92
CA TYR A 303 -6.25 -14.66 8.29
C TYR A 303 -7.29 -14.15 9.31
N THR A 304 -7.28 -14.78 10.50
CA THR A 304 -8.20 -14.64 11.63
C THR A 304 -8.77 -13.25 11.88
N ILE A 305 -10.11 -13.19 11.95
CA ILE A 305 -10.93 -12.07 12.42
C ILE A 305 -10.34 -11.35 13.66
N LYS A 306 -9.69 -12.11 14.56
CA LYS A 306 -9.03 -11.58 15.76
C LYS A 306 -7.95 -10.52 15.46
N SER A 307 -7.22 -10.63 14.35
CA SER A 307 -6.21 -9.64 13.95
C SER A 307 -6.85 -8.45 13.23
N PHE A 308 -7.86 -8.70 12.39
CA PHE A 308 -8.54 -7.65 11.63
C PHE A 308 -9.30 -6.65 12.54
N CYS A 309 -9.90 -7.13 13.64
CA CYS A 309 -10.54 -6.28 14.66
C CYS A 309 -9.55 -5.38 15.42
N SER A 310 -8.24 -5.63 15.34
CA SER A 310 -7.21 -4.77 15.95
C SER A 310 -6.73 -3.63 15.04
N PHE A 311 -7.30 -3.54 13.83
CA PHE A 311 -6.97 -2.53 12.85
C PHE A 311 -7.43 -1.13 13.30
N PRO A 312 -6.59 -0.09 13.29
CA PRO A 312 -6.98 1.23 13.80
C PRO A 312 -8.05 1.94 12.95
N PHE A 313 -8.23 1.52 11.69
CA PHE A 313 -9.38 1.92 10.88
C PHE A 313 -10.51 0.88 10.90
N PHE A 314 -10.51 -0.14 11.76
CA PHE A 314 -11.56 -1.16 11.78
C PHE A 314 -12.93 -0.54 12.03
N ASP A 315 -13.03 0.39 12.99
CA ASP A 315 -14.24 1.16 13.25
C ASP A 315 -14.69 1.98 12.02
N GLN A 316 -13.76 2.40 11.16
CA GLN A 316 -14.04 3.17 9.94
C GLN A 316 -14.37 2.27 8.75
N PHE A 317 -13.66 1.16 8.60
CA PHE A 317 -13.98 0.07 7.69
C PHE A 317 -15.41 -0.38 7.97
N THR A 318 -15.74 -0.63 9.24
CA THR A 318 -17.11 -0.96 9.69
C THR A 318 -18.08 0.21 9.59
N GLU A 319 -17.75 1.47 9.89
CA GLU A 319 -18.67 2.61 9.71
C GLU A 319 -18.96 2.92 8.24
N ASP A 320 -18.00 2.81 7.33
CA ASP A 320 -18.23 2.95 5.89
C ASP A 320 -19.04 1.77 5.36
N LEU A 321 -18.77 0.56 5.86
CA LEU A 321 -19.65 -0.59 5.65
C LEU A 321 -21.07 -0.25 6.17
N ILE A 322 -21.25 0.23 7.40
CA ILE A 322 -22.56 0.56 8.00
C ILE A 322 -23.31 1.65 7.23
N ASN A 323 -22.65 2.78 6.95
CA ASN A 323 -23.24 3.96 6.31
C ASN A 323 -23.57 3.71 4.84
N LYS A 324 -22.80 2.88 4.14
CA LYS A 324 -23.14 2.41 2.78
C LYS A 324 -24.18 1.29 2.78
N MET A 325 -24.32 0.53 3.89
CA MET A 325 -25.13 -0.71 3.93
C MET A 325 -26.46 -0.65 4.65
N GLY A 326 -26.74 0.32 5.54
CA GLY A 326 -27.99 0.34 6.31
C GLY A 326 -28.25 -0.88 7.22
N TYR A 327 -27.32 -1.85 7.34
CA TYR A 327 -27.60 -3.17 7.94
C TYR A 327 -26.42 -3.89 8.62
N ILE A 328 -25.38 -3.20 9.09
CA ILE A 328 -24.41 -3.85 10.00
C ILE A 328 -24.59 -3.29 11.41
N SER A 329 -25.51 -3.86 12.16
CA SER A 329 -25.51 -3.60 13.59
C SER A 329 -24.36 -4.39 14.20
N ARG A 330 -23.64 -3.83 15.19
CA ARG A 330 -22.84 -4.66 16.14
C ARG A 330 -23.70 -5.68 16.90
N LYS A 331 -25.02 -5.71 16.68
CA LYS A 331 -25.94 -6.64 17.31
C LYS A 331 -25.83 -8.01 16.67
N GLN A 332 -25.74 -8.99 17.57
CA GLN A 332 -25.95 -10.41 17.37
C GLN A 332 -26.97 -10.73 16.27
N ILE A 333 -26.70 -11.84 15.58
CA ILE A 333 -27.60 -12.83 14.97
C ILE A 333 -29.05 -12.35 14.87
N PRO A 334 -29.68 -12.39 13.68
CA PRO A 334 -31.11 -12.11 13.55
C PRO A 334 -31.88 -12.79 14.68
N THR A 335 -32.74 -12.04 15.37
CA THR A 335 -33.57 -12.51 16.49
C THR A 335 -34.44 -13.73 16.16
N ASN A 336 -34.41 -14.20 14.91
CA ASN A 336 -35.10 -15.38 14.38
C ASN A 336 -34.25 -16.68 14.39
N GLY A 337 -32.98 -16.65 14.79
CA GLY A 337 -32.16 -17.87 14.90
C GLY A 337 -31.62 -18.43 13.58
N GLU A 338 -31.74 -17.69 12.47
CA GLU A 338 -31.11 -18.03 11.19
C GLU A 338 -29.59 -17.83 11.27
N ARG A 339 -28.85 -18.87 10.91
CA ARG A 339 -27.38 -18.91 10.88
C ARG A 339 -26.92 -19.08 9.44
N PHE A 340 -25.85 -18.39 9.06
CA PHE A 340 -25.25 -18.56 7.73
C PHE A 340 -24.07 -19.53 7.81
N ILE A 341 -23.95 -20.42 6.84
CA ILE A 341 -22.81 -21.32 6.69
C ILE A 341 -22.22 -21.11 5.31
N HIS A 342 -20.92 -20.84 5.27
CA HIS A 342 -20.14 -20.72 4.05
C HIS A 342 -19.42 -22.03 3.77
N TYR A 343 -19.76 -22.67 2.66
CA TYR A 343 -19.02 -23.78 2.09
C TYR A 343 -18.04 -23.25 1.05
N ILE A 344 -16.75 -23.53 1.23
CA ILE A 344 -15.67 -23.02 0.38
C ILE A 344 -14.81 -24.21 -0.05
N ILE A 345 -14.67 -24.39 -1.36
CA ILE A 345 -13.70 -25.31 -1.97
C ILE A 345 -12.66 -24.44 -2.67
N ARG A 346 -11.42 -24.49 -2.22
CA ARG A 346 -10.33 -23.66 -2.75
C ARG A 346 -9.16 -24.51 -3.20
N ILE A 347 -8.68 -24.27 -4.41
CA ILE A 347 -7.49 -24.87 -4.98
C ILE A 347 -6.42 -23.77 -5.02
N GLU A 348 -5.39 -23.90 -4.19
CA GLU A 348 -4.25 -22.96 -4.15
C GLU A 348 -3.13 -23.47 -5.05
N LYS A 349 -2.77 -22.65 -6.05
CA LYS A 349 -1.77 -22.99 -7.07
C LYS A 349 -0.53 -22.11 -7.02
N VAL A 350 -0.67 -20.87 -6.57
CA VAL A 350 0.46 -19.94 -6.46
C VAL A 350 0.31 -19.10 -5.21
N GLU A 351 1.41 -18.85 -4.51
CA GLU A 351 1.52 -17.86 -3.46
C GLU A 351 2.53 -16.79 -3.88
N LEU A 352 2.10 -15.54 -3.81
CA LEU A 352 2.91 -14.35 -4.06
C LEU A 352 3.26 -13.71 -2.72
N LEU A 353 4.55 -13.55 -2.45
CA LEU A 353 5.03 -12.85 -1.26
C LEU A 353 5.25 -11.37 -1.57
N LEU A 354 4.46 -10.52 -0.93
CA LEU A 354 4.38 -9.06 -1.13
C LEU A 354 4.67 -8.29 0.16
N ASP A 355 5.49 -8.84 1.05
CA ASP A 355 5.85 -8.16 2.30
C ASP A 355 6.61 -6.85 2.06
N THR A 356 6.79 -6.08 3.12
CA THR A 356 7.36 -4.72 3.08
C THR A 356 8.81 -4.65 2.60
N ARG A 357 9.51 -5.78 2.40
CA ARG A 357 10.87 -5.84 1.84
C ARG A 357 10.89 -5.76 0.31
N PHE A 358 9.75 -5.97 -0.34
CA PHE A 358 9.62 -5.97 -1.81
C PHE A 358 9.05 -4.67 -2.37
N ILE A 359 8.53 -3.80 -1.50
CA ILE A 359 7.76 -2.62 -1.90
C ILE A 359 8.23 -1.36 -1.19
N GLU A 360 7.89 -0.22 -1.77
CA GLU A 360 7.93 1.09 -1.12
C GLU A 360 6.67 1.90 -1.46
N PRO A 361 6.23 2.84 -0.60
CA PRO A 361 5.14 3.75 -0.93
C PRO A 361 5.45 4.60 -2.17
N THR A 362 4.46 4.75 -3.05
CA THR A 362 4.57 5.71 -4.18
C THR A 362 4.77 7.14 -3.65
N ILE A 363 5.41 7.98 -4.46
CA ILE A 363 5.56 9.42 -4.15
C ILE A 363 4.19 10.08 -3.99
N ASP A 364 3.24 9.73 -4.88
CA ASP A 364 1.88 10.27 -4.86
C ASP A 364 1.15 9.91 -3.57
N PHE A 365 1.25 8.65 -3.10
CA PHE A 365 0.65 8.24 -1.84
C PHE A 365 1.27 8.96 -0.64
N ARG A 366 2.61 9.08 -0.59
CA ARG A 366 3.31 9.83 0.47
C ARG A 366 2.89 11.30 0.53
N ASN A 367 2.82 11.95 -0.62
CA ASN A 367 2.41 13.35 -0.72
C ASN A 367 0.94 13.53 -0.35
N ALA A 368 0.06 12.63 -0.80
CA ALA A 368 -1.36 12.68 -0.44
C ALA A 368 -1.58 12.56 1.07
N ILE A 369 -0.83 11.67 1.73
CA ILE A 369 -0.84 11.54 3.18
C ILE A 369 -0.33 12.81 3.86
N GLN A 370 0.81 13.35 3.44
CA GLN A 370 1.36 14.57 4.03
C GLN A 370 0.38 15.75 3.90
N ASN A 371 -0.15 15.95 2.69
CA ASN A 371 -1.15 16.97 2.41
C ASN A 371 -2.41 16.81 3.28
N ALA A 372 -2.83 15.57 3.55
CA ALA A 372 -3.98 15.29 4.41
C ALA A 372 -3.67 15.60 5.89
N LEU A 373 -2.47 15.26 6.36
CA LEU A 373 -2.01 15.57 7.71
C LEU A 373 -1.88 17.09 7.91
N ASP A 374 -1.44 17.85 6.92
CA ASP A 374 -1.28 19.31 7.04
C ASP A 374 -2.62 20.07 7.11
N GLN A 375 -3.75 19.41 6.88
CA GLN A 375 -5.07 20.04 6.98
C GLN A 375 -5.53 20.21 8.43
N LEU A 376 -6.38 21.22 8.66
CA LEU A 376 -7.08 21.41 9.95
C LEU A 376 -8.11 20.31 10.23
N LYS A 377 -8.66 19.67 9.19
CA LYS A 377 -9.58 18.52 9.27
C LYS A 377 -8.90 17.22 8.80
N PRO A 378 -7.82 16.77 9.48
CA PRO A 378 -6.97 15.70 8.97
C PRO A 378 -7.71 14.37 8.85
N TYR A 379 -8.68 14.10 9.72
CA TYR A 379 -9.42 12.84 9.71
C TYR A 379 -10.20 12.64 8.40
N GLN A 380 -10.94 13.65 7.96
CA GLN A 380 -11.71 13.59 6.71
C GLN A 380 -10.79 13.55 5.49
N ALA A 381 -9.67 14.29 5.55
CA ALA A 381 -8.66 14.27 4.50
C ALA A 381 -8.03 12.89 4.34
N LEU A 382 -7.58 12.27 5.44
CA LEU A 382 -7.04 10.91 5.46
C LEU A 382 -8.07 9.89 4.98
N LYS A 383 -9.33 10.02 5.41
CA LYS A 383 -10.42 9.16 4.94
C LYS A 383 -10.54 9.18 3.41
N LYS A 384 -10.43 10.35 2.79
CA LYS A 384 -10.44 10.47 1.33
C LYS A 384 -9.23 9.76 0.71
N VAL A 385 -8.03 9.99 1.24
CA VAL A 385 -6.79 9.37 0.75
C VAL A 385 -6.88 7.84 0.79
N PHE A 386 -7.26 7.23 1.93
CA PHE A 386 -7.41 5.78 2.01
C PHE A 386 -8.58 5.24 1.18
N GLY A 387 -9.61 6.05 0.92
CA GLY A 387 -10.68 5.71 -0.02
C GLY A 387 -10.18 5.56 -1.47
N ASP A 388 -9.17 6.34 -1.86
CA ASP A 388 -8.61 6.34 -3.23
C ASP A 388 -7.44 5.35 -3.37
N PHE A 389 -6.52 5.27 -2.41
CA PHE A 389 -5.34 4.39 -2.46
C PHE A 389 -5.59 2.98 -1.87
N GLY A 390 -6.62 2.82 -1.06
CA GLY A 390 -6.93 1.61 -0.30
C GLY A 390 -6.64 1.75 1.20
N TYR A 391 -7.22 0.86 1.98
CA TYR A 391 -7.07 0.81 3.44
C TYR A 391 -6.03 -0.21 3.88
N LEU A 392 -5.91 -1.33 3.16
CA LEU A 392 -5.12 -2.49 3.56
C LEU A 392 -4.03 -2.80 2.54
N TRP A 393 -3.00 -3.49 3.00
CA TRP A 393 -1.99 -4.10 2.15
C TRP A 393 -1.86 -5.59 2.48
N PRO A 394 -2.06 -6.51 1.52
CA PRO A 394 -1.84 -7.92 1.72
C PRO A 394 -0.35 -8.24 1.63
N GLN A 395 0.22 -8.85 2.66
CA GLN A 395 1.62 -9.32 2.56
C GLN A 395 1.74 -10.62 1.76
N LYS A 396 0.62 -11.33 1.55
CA LYS A 396 0.54 -12.53 0.74
C LYS A 396 -0.72 -12.53 -0.12
N VAL A 397 -0.56 -12.92 -1.38
CA VAL A 397 -1.67 -13.12 -2.32
C VAL A 397 -1.64 -14.55 -2.81
N ILE A 398 -2.76 -15.26 -2.70
CA ILE A 398 -2.90 -16.64 -3.11
C ILE A 398 -3.76 -16.68 -4.37
N LEU A 399 -3.20 -17.29 -5.42
CA LEU A 399 -3.88 -17.47 -6.70
C LEU A 399 -4.27 -18.93 -6.90
N GLY A 400 -5.41 -19.12 -7.56
CA GLY A 400 -5.91 -20.43 -7.94
C GLY A 400 -7.38 -20.38 -8.33
N GLU A 401 -8.15 -21.35 -7.88
CA GLU A 401 -9.57 -21.46 -8.20
C GLU A 401 -10.40 -21.69 -6.93
N VAL A 402 -11.63 -21.16 -6.90
CA VAL A 402 -12.47 -21.23 -5.71
C VAL A 402 -13.94 -21.35 -6.07
N LEU A 403 -14.63 -22.22 -5.34
CA LEU A 403 -16.07 -22.41 -5.38
C LEU A 403 -16.67 -22.06 -4.02
N ARG A 404 -17.79 -21.34 -4.03
CA ARG A 404 -18.50 -20.91 -2.82
C ARG A 404 -19.97 -21.25 -2.87
N LYS A 405 -20.54 -21.52 -1.70
CA LYS A 405 -21.97 -21.59 -1.48
C LYS A 405 -22.30 -21.15 -0.07
N THR A 406 -23.21 -20.18 0.05
CA THR A 406 -23.75 -19.73 1.33
C THR A 406 -25.15 -20.29 1.51
N CYS A 407 -25.40 -20.88 2.67
CA CYS A 407 -26.68 -21.46 3.05
C CYS A 407 -27.17 -20.85 4.37
N SER A 408 -28.47 -20.60 4.49
CA SER A 408 -29.13 -20.27 5.76
C SER A 408 -29.62 -21.55 6.43
N SER A 409 -29.26 -21.76 7.69
CA SER A 409 -29.72 -22.89 8.52
C SER A 409 -30.43 -22.40 9.78
N THR A 410 -31.49 -23.10 10.17
CA THR A 410 -32.18 -22.93 11.45
C THR A 410 -31.72 -23.93 12.51
N SER A 411 -30.97 -24.98 12.12
CA SER A 411 -30.41 -25.97 13.02
C SER A 411 -29.01 -25.56 13.51
N LYS A 412 -28.67 -25.91 14.76
CA LYS A 412 -27.30 -25.72 15.28
C LYS A 412 -26.36 -26.64 14.51
N PHE A 413 -25.51 -26.06 13.67
CA PHE A 413 -24.38 -26.79 13.10
C PHE A 413 -23.42 -27.17 14.23
N ASN A 414 -22.82 -28.35 14.17
CA ASN A 414 -21.91 -28.81 15.22
C ASN A 414 -20.60 -28.02 15.11
N PRO A 415 -20.13 -27.29 16.15
CA PRO A 415 -18.89 -26.53 16.09
C PRO A 415 -17.65 -27.40 15.79
N ALA A 416 -17.70 -28.71 16.08
CA ALA A 416 -16.65 -29.65 15.70
C ALA A 416 -16.51 -29.85 14.17
N GLU A 417 -17.55 -29.51 13.40
CA GLU A 417 -17.56 -29.49 11.93
C GLU A 417 -17.13 -28.10 11.36
N CYS A 418 -17.06 -27.06 12.19
CA CYS A 418 -16.79 -25.66 11.78
C CYS A 418 -15.30 -25.29 11.67
N SER A 419 -14.40 -26.26 11.49
CA SER A 419 -12.96 -26.01 11.34
C SER A 419 -12.47 -26.72 10.09
N LEU A 420 -11.49 -26.12 9.38
CA LEU A 420 -10.83 -26.64 8.16
C LEU A 420 -11.01 -28.15 8.02
N LEU A 421 -11.98 -28.55 7.20
CA LEU A 421 -12.42 -29.95 7.13
C LEU A 421 -11.33 -30.81 6.49
N TYR A 422 -10.56 -30.20 5.57
CA TYR A 422 -9.54 -30.90 4.80
C TYR A 422 -8.49 -29.94 4.24
N LYS A 423 -7.21 -30.25 4.45
CA LYS A 423 -6.05 -29.69 3.70
C LYS A 423 -5.22 -30.86 3.20
N HIS A 424 -5.04 -30.95 1.89
CA HIS A 424 -4.21 -32.00 1.30
C HIS A 424 -3.52 -31.51 0.02
N LYS A 425 -2.38 -32.11 -0.31
CA LYS A 425 -1.84 -31.99 -1.68
C LYS A 425 -2.84 -32.62 -2.63
N LEU A 426 -3.16 -31.98 -3.76
CA LEU A 426 -4.04 -32.57 -4.78
C LEU A 426 -3.52 -33.98 -5.15
N LEU A 427 -4.17 -35.00 -4.60
CA LEU A 427 -4.07 -36.38 -5.03
C LEU A 427 -5.28 -36.65 -5.92
N GLU A 428 -5.13 -37.49 -6.94
CA GLU A 428 -6.17 -37.98 -7.84
C GLU A 428 -7.26 -38.79 -7.10
N LYS A 429 -7.90 -38.21 -6.08
CA LYS A 429 -9.04 -38.79 -5.37
C LYS A 429 -10.32 -38.10 -5.83
N LYS A 430 -11.41 -38.88 -5.82
CA LYS A 430 -12.78 -38.37 -6.00
C LYS A 430 -13.10 -37.40 -4.86
N ILE A 431 -13.00 -36.11 -5.14
CA ILE A 431 -13.26 -35.03 -4.19
C ILE A 431 -14.71 -35.02 -3.75
N GLU A 432 -15.61 -35.52 -4.62
CA GLU A 432 -17.00 -35.79 -4.27
C GLU A 432 -17.13 -36.70 -3.03
N GLU A 433 -16.43 -37.84 -2.97
CA GLU A 433 -16.48 -38.77 -1.83
C GLU A 433 -15.95 -38.12 -0.53
N LEU A 434 -14.94 -37.25 -0.66
CA LEU A 434 -14.41 -36.44 0.45
C LEU A 434 -15.44 -35.42 0.94
N ILE A 435 -16.03 -34.62 0.05
CA ILE A 435 -17.08 -33.65 0.40
C ILE A 435 -18.28 -34.34 1.05
N LEU A 436 -18.69 -35.50 0.50
CA LEU A 436 -19.77 -36.33 1.04
C LEU A 436 -19.49 -36.84 2.46
N SER A 437 -18.22 -37.10 2.80
CA SER A 437 -17.82 -37.58 4.13
C SER A 437 -17.83 -36.50 5.22
N TYR A 438 -17.62 -35.22 4.85
CA TYR A 438 -17.47 -34.11 5.81
C TYR A 438 -18.68 -33.17 5.85
N ALA A 439 -19.49 -33.13 4.79
CA ALA A 439 -20.66 -32.26 4.71
C ALA A 439 -21.84 -32.97 4.02
N PRO A 440 -22.41 -34.02 4.65
CA PRO A 440 -23.58 -34.72 4.12
C PRO A 440 -24.83 -33.83 4.04
N SER A 441 -24.88 -32.67 4.69
CA SER A 441 -25.97 -31.71 4.47
C SER A 441 -26.00 -31.11 3.06
N LEU A 442 -24.93 -31.29 2.26
CA LEU A 442 -24.86 -30.93 0.83
C LEU A 442 -25.58 -31.94 -0.08
N LEU A 443 -26.36 -32.88 0.49
CA LEU A 443 -27.04 -33.99 -0.20
C LEU A 443 -28.26 -33.60 -1.04
N ASP A 444 -28.64 -32.32 -1.13
CA ASP A 444 -29.78 -31.90 -1.97
C ASP A 444 -29.38 -31.94 -3.47
N GLU A 445 -30.21 -32.51 -4.33
CA GLU A 445 -29.97 -32.60 -5.79
C GLU A 445 -29.86 -31.21 -6.46
N ASN A 446 -30.31 -30.16 -5.77
CA ASN A 446 -30.19 -28.77 -6.22
C ASN A 446 -28.93 -28.05 -5.69
N PHE A 447 -28.03 -28.76 -5.00
CA PHE A 447 -26.85 -28.14 -4.41
C PHE A 447 -25.80 -27.81 -5.48
N SER A 448 -25.56 -26.51 -5.67
CA SER A 448 -24.59 -25.99 -6.61
C SER A 448 -23.70 -24.93 -5.98
N PHE A 449 -22.47 -24.85 -6.47
CA PHE A 449 -21.50 -23.84 -6.09
C PHE A 449 -21.40 -22.76 -7.16
N SER A 450 -20.90 -21.60 -6.78
CA SER A 450 -20.53 -20.54 -7.72
C SER A 450 -19.02 -20.32 -7.69
N ASP A 451 -18.42 -20.19 -8.86
CA ASP A 451 -17.03 -19.73 -8.98
C ASP A 451 -16.91 -18.21 -8.75
N SER A 452 -15.69 -17.67 -8.82
CA SER A 452 -15.45 -16.23 -8.65
C SER A 452 -16.04 -15.35 -9.76
N HIS A 453 -16.50 -15.93 -10.87
CA HIS A 453 -17.11 -15.24 -12.00
C HIS A 453 -18.64 -15.44 -12.04
N GLY A 454 -19.23 -16.16 -11.08
CA GLY A 454 -20.66 -16.45 -11.00
C GLY A 454 -21.10 -17.65 -11.84
N HIS A 455 -20.19 -18.42 -12.44
CA HIS A 455 -20.55 -19.68 -13.09
C HIS A 455 -20.97 -20.69 -12.04
N THR A 456 -22.07 -21.39 -12.33
CA THR A 456 -22.63 -22.40 -11.44
C THR A 456 -21.98 -23.75 -11.75
N VAL A 457 -21.39 -24.39 -10.74
CA VAL A 457 -20.83 -25.74 -10.81
C VAL A 457 -21.72 -26.68 -10.01
N ARG A 458 -22.27 -27.69 -10.68
CA ARG A 458 -23.12 -28.70 -10.04
C ARG A 458 -22.28 -29.76 -9.36
N LYS A 459 -22.91 -30.51 -8.45
CA LYS A 459 -22.25 -31.60 -7.71
C LYS A 459 -21.57 -32.60 -8.65
N GLU A 460 -22.25 -33.02 -9.72
CA GLU A 460 -21.74 -34.04 -10.65
C GLU A 460 -20.50 -33.53 -11.41
N GLU A 461 -20.39 -32.20 -11.56
CA GLU A 461 -19.31 -31.53 -12.28
C GLU A 461 -18.11 -31.21 -11.37
N LEU A 462 -18.20 -31.45 -10.05
CA LEU A 462 -17.12 -31.08 -9.12
C LEU A 462 -15.81 -31.82 -9.40
N ASN A 463 -15.87 -33.12 -9.69
CA ASN A 463 -14.67 -33.88 -10.02
C ASN A 463 -14.06 -33.38 -11.34
N ASP A 464 -14.89 -33.05 -12.33
CA ASP A 464 -14.44 -32.49 -13.61
C ASP A 464 -13.86 -31.09 -13.43
N TRP A 465 -14.49 -30.24 -12.63
CA TRP A 465 -14.02 -28.90 -12.30
C TRP A 465 -12.64 -28.96 -11.64
N VAL A 466 -12.49 -29.80 -10.60
CA VAL A 466 -11.18 -29.98 -9.98
C VAL A 466 -10.21 -30.49 -11.03
N ASN A 467 -10.49 -31.59 -11.73
CA ASN A 467 -9.55 -32.16 -12.70
C ASN A 467 -9.24 -31.26 -13.90
N SER A 468 -10.07 -30.26 -14.21
CA SER A 468 -9.91 -29.31 -15.32
C SER A 468 -8.81 -28.26 -15.11
N HIS A 469 -8.15 -28.27 -13.95
CA HIS A 469 -7.06 -27.33 -13.62
C HIS A 469 -5.85 -27.46 -14.55
N GLY A 470 -5.26 -26.32 -14.91
CA GLY A 470 -4.01 -26.28 -15.68
C GLY A 470 -3.79 -25.01 -16.50
N ASP A 471 -4.85 -24.26 -16.83
CA ASP A 471 -4.68 -22.95 -17.48
C ASP A 471 -4.43 -21.87 -16.42
N ILE A 472 -3.15 -21.57 -16.21
CA ILE A 472 -2.67 -20.52 -15.30
C ILE A 472 -3.29 -19.14 -15.55
N ARG A 473 -3.84 -18.89 -16.75
CA ARG A 473 -4.53 -17.64 -17.10
C ARG A 473 -5.91 -17.53 -16.46
N LYS A 474 -6.52 -18.66 -16.10
CA LYS A 474 -7.81 -18.72 -15.41
C LYS A 474 -7.70 -18.49 -13.91
N TYR A 475 -6.50 -18.54 -13.33
CA TYR A 475 -6.33 -18.31 -11.90
C TYR A 475 -6.83 -16.93 -11.50
N ASP A 476 -7.50 -16.91 -10.36
CA ASP A 476 -8.04 -15.73 -9.70
C ASP A 476 -7.46 -15.61 -8.29
N ILE A 477 -7.70 -14.47 -7.63
CA ILE A 477 -7.34 -14.30 -6.22
C ILE A 477 -8.30 -15.11 -5.37
N VAL A 478 -7.77 -16.18 -4.79
CA VAL A 478 -8.51 -17.06 -3.87
C VAL A 478 -8.24 -16.74 -2.41
N GLY A 479 -7.26 -15.88 -2.15
CA GLY A 479 -6.85 -15.53 -0.80
C GLY A 479 -5.99 -14.28 -0.71
N PHE A 480 -6.31 -13.41 0.24
CA PHE A 480 -5.41 -12.41 0.80
C PHE A 480 -5.02 -12.85 2.21
N ASP A 481 -3.72 -12.86 2.51
CA ASP A 481 -3.20 -13.33 3.78
C ASP A 481 -2.21 -12.32 4.40
N GLU A 482 -2.13 -12.35 5.72
CA GLU A 482 -1.35 -11.43 6.56
C GLU A 482 -1.57 -9.93 6.23
N PRO A 483 -2.82 -9.44 6.21
CA PRO A 483 -3.10 -8.05 5.87
C PRO A 483 -2.57 -7.09 6.95
N ILE A 484 -1.96 -5.98 6.52
CA ILE A 484 -1.58 -4.85 7.38
C ILE A 484 -2.28 -3.58 6.94
N ALA A 485 -2.19 -2.54 7.78
CA ALA A 485 -2.73 -1.25 7.39
C ALA A 485 -1.85 -0.63 6.33
N LEU A 486 -2.46 -0.03 5.31
CA LEU A 486 -1.69 0.57 4.24
C LEU A 486 -0.74 1.63 4.79
N TYR A 487 -1.14 2.43 5.77
CA TYR A 487 -0.21 3.41 6.35
C TYR A 487 1.03 2.78 7.03
N LYS A 488 1.02 1.50 7.39
CA LYS A 488 2.19 0.82 7.99
C LYS A 488 3.35 0.61 7.03
N ILE A 489 3.17 0.84 5.73
CA ILE A 489 4.27 0.86 4.76
C ILE A 489 4.99 2.22 4.68
N LEU A 490 4.42 3.28 5.27
CA LEU A 490 5.00 4.63 5.26
C LEU A 490 6.21 4.73 6.21
N GLU A 491 6.90 5.86 6.18
CA GLU A 491 7.97 6.13 7.13
C GLU A 491 7.45 6.34 8.56
N SER A 492 8.31 6.06 9.55
CA SER A 492 7.92 6.04 10.96
C SER A 492 7.33 7.35 11.49
N GLU A 493 7.70 8.50 10.91
CA GLU A 493 7.14 9.80 11.29
C GLU A 493 5.68 9.93 10.85
N GLN A 494 5.38 9.67 9.57
CA GLN A 494 4.02 9.71 9.05
C GLN A 494 3.11 8.70 9.75
N GLN A 495 3.63 7.51 10.06
CA GLN A 495 2.88 6.51 10.82
C GLN A 495 2.43 7.04 12.19
N LYS A 496 3.34 7.65 12.94
CA LYS A 496 3.03 8.22 14.27
C LYS A 496 2.00 9.33 14.19
N GLU A 497 2.12 10.21 13.20
CA GLU A 497 1.14 11.30 13.03
C GLU A 497 -0.25 10.80 12.67
N ILE A 498 -0.34 9.79 11.81
CA ILE A 498 -1.61 9.11 11.51
C ILE A 498 -2.18 8.48 12.79
N GLU A 499 -1.36 7.74 13.54
CA GLU A 499 -1.79 7.12 14.79
C GLU A 499 -2.29 8.14 15.82
N LEU A 500 -1.67 9.33 15.91
CA LEU A 500 -2.17 10.42 16.77
C LEU A 500 -3.56 10.89 16.33
N VAL A 501 -3.77 11.10 15.02
CA VAL A 501 -5.08 11.52 14.49
C VAL A 501 -6.15 10.46 14.73
N LEU A 502 -5.82 9.16 14.64
CA LEU A 502 -6.79 8.07 14.76
C LEU A 502 -7.06 7.64 16.20
N ASN A 503 -6.02 7.47 17.01
CA ASN A 503 -6.14 6.88 18.35
C ASN A 503 -6.61 7.91 19.37
N GLU A 504 -6.17 9.17 19.24
CA GLU A 504 -6.48 10.21 20.23
C GLU A 504 -7.79 10.96 19.95
N ARG A 505 -8.56 10.53 18.95
CA ARG A 505 -9.77 11.23 18.49
C ARG A 505 -10.89 11.33 19.54
N ARG A 506 -10.90 10.43 20.52
CA ARG A 506 -11.97 10.31 21.54
C ARG A 506 -11.69 11.08 22.82
N ASP A 507 -10.45 11.49 23.02
CA ASP A 507 -10.02 12.22 24.21
C ASP A 507 -10.03 13.73 23.93
N ASP A 508 -10.15 14.53 24.98
CA ASP A 508 -10.03 15.98 24.84
C ASP A 508 -8.58 16.35 24.47
N LYS A 509 -8.45 17.22 23.47
CA LYS A 509 -7.19 17.74 22.96
C LYS A 509 -7.30 19.25 22.75
N ILE A 510 -6.15 19.92 22.70
CA ILE A 510 -6.08 21.30 22.20
C ILE A 510 -6.16 21.19 20.67
N LEU A 511 -7.25 21.67 20.09
CA LEU A 511 -7.58 21.43 18.69
C LEU A 511 -7.16 22.58 17.79
N LEU A 512 -7.36 23.80 18.26
CA LEU A 512 -7.07 25.04 17.54
C LEU A 512 -6.54 26.08 18.51
N SER A 513 -5.77 27.01 17.98
CA SER A 513 -5.31 28.19 18.68
C SER A 513 -5.47 29.41 17.79
N GLY A 514 -5.63 30.58 18.40
CA GLY A 514 -5.83 31.79 17.64
C GLY A 514 -5.49 33.04 18.42
N LEU A 515 -5.30 34.09 17.63
CA LEU A 515 -5.08 35.44 18.10
C LEU A 515 -6.08 36.36 17.39
N THR A 516 -6.75 37.21 18.16
CA THR A 516 -7.74 38.14 17.65
C THR A 516 -7.39 39.54 18.10
N GLU A 517 -7.04 40.39 17.15
CA GLU A 517 -6.83 41.81 17.40
C GLU A 517 -8.18 42.50 17.60
N TYR A 518 -8.23 43.43 18.55
CA TYR A 518 -9.35 44.32 18.74
C TYR A 518 -8.83 45.72 19.06
N GLY A 519 -9.51 46.74 18.50
CA GLY A 519 -8.98 48.10 18.33
C GLY A 519 -8.76 48.89 19.64
N ASN A 520 -8.28 50.13 19.52
CA ASN A 520 -8.06 51.04 20.65
C ASN A 520 -9.40 51.45 21.29
N LEU A 521 -9.54 51.27 22.60
CA LEU A 521 -10.82 51.43 23.30
C LEU A 521 -10.76 52.58 24.28
N ASN A 522 -11.88 53.30 24.37
CA ASN A 522 -12.17 54.18 25.48
C ASN A 522 -12.31 53.34 26.76
N THR A 523 -11.62 53.76 27.81
CA THR A 523 -11.82 53.24 29.17
C THR A 523 -13.30 53.37 29.52
N ASN A 524 -13.94 52.28 30.00
CA ASN A 524 -15.23 52.23 30.71
C ASN A 524 -16.42 51.48 30.06
N VAL A 525 -16.24 50.60 29.06
CA VAL A 525 -17.35 49.79 28.50
C VAL A 525 -17.01 48.29 28.47
N SER A 526 -17.97 47.43 28.82
CA SER A 526 -17.91 45.98 28.59
C SER A 526 -18.00 45.70 27.10
N GLU A 527 -17.01 45.00 26.55
CA GLU A 527 -16.92 44.81 25.11
C GLU A 527 -17.22 43.40 24.68
N HIS A 528 -18.03 43.29 23.63
CA HIS A 528 -18.46 42.02 23.08
C HIS A 528 -17.84 41.81 21.70
N ILE A 529 -16.89 40.89 21.62
CA ILE A 529 -16.12 40.61 20.42
C ILE A 529 -16.52 39.23 19.89
N ARG A 530 -16.97 39.19 18.63
CA ARG A 530 -17.25 37.92 17.95
C ARG A 530 -15.96 37.40 17.30
N ILE A 531 -15.49 36.25 17.75
CA ILE A 531 -14.34 35.54 17.18
C ILE A 531 -14.85 34.51 16.19
N ARG A 532 -14.52 34.71 14.91
CA ARG A 532 -14.90 33.81 13.81
C ARG A 532 -13.72 32.91 13.47
N LEU A 533 -13.96 31.61 13.47
CA LEU A 533 -12.99 30.61 13.04
C LEU A 533 -12.90 30.61 11.52
N LYS A 534 -11.69 30.37 11.00
CA LYS A 534 -11.44 30.23 9.56
C LYS A 534 -12.19 29.01 8.99
N GLU A 535 -12.17 27.91 9.72
CA GLU A 535 -12.88 26.67 9.41
C GLU A 535 -14.02 26.45 10.39
N SER A 536 -15.17 26.00 9.88
CA SER A 536 -16.30 25.66 10.74
C SER A 536 -16.11 24.28 11.40
N LEU A 537 -16.44 24.21 12.67
CA LEU A 537 -16.46 22.99 13.47
C LEU A 537 -17.69 22.14 13.14
N ASP A 538 -17.60 20.83 13.34
CA ASP A 538 -18.72 19.91 13.06
C ASP A 538 -19.76 19.92 14.21
N ASN A 539 -19.38 20.42 15.39
CA ASN A 539 -20.24 20.49 16.58
C ASN A 539 -19.92 21.74 17.44
N ARG A 540 -20.78 22.05 18.41
CA ARG A 540 -20.67 23.14 19.40
C ARG A 540 -20.18 22.65 20.78
N GLU A 541 -19.86 21.37 20.92
CA GLU A 541 -19.34 20.77 22.15
C GLU A 541 -17.82 20.99 22.29
N TYR A 542 -17.43 22.25 22.48
CA TYR A 542 -16.05 22.66 22.76
C TYR A 542 -15.99 23.71 23.87
N GLU A 543 -14.83 23.84 24.50
CA GLU A 543 -14.54 24.87 25.49
C GLU A 543 -13.40 25.76 24.99
N VAL A 544 -13.44 27.05 25.35
CA VAL A 544 -12.38 28.00 25.01
C VAL A 544 -11.67 28.43 26.28
N PHE A 545 -10.34 28.38 26.23
CA PHE A 545 -9.48 28.98 27.25
C PHE A 545 -8.70 30.11 26.59
N GLY A 546 -8.67 31.27 27.21
CA GLY A 546 -7.99 32.42 26.64
C GLY A 546 -7.75 33.52 27.64
N THR A 547 -6.96 34.50 27.22
CA THR A 547 -6.66 35.70 27.99
C THR A 547 -6.43 36.89 27.06
N VAL A 548 -6.28 38.07 27.66
CA VAL A 548 -5.94 39.30 26.94
C VAL A 548 -4.47 39.58 27.13
N ILE A 549 -3.78 39.87 26.02
CA ILE A 549 -2.35 40.18 25.98
C ILE A 549 -2.08 41.54 25.37
N ASP A 550 -0.94 42.10 25.74
CA ASP A 550 -0.40 43.32 25.14
C ASP A 550 0.35 43.04 23.81
N GLU A 551 0.91 44.10 23.23
CA GLU A 551 1.74 44.03 22.02
C GLU A 551 3.04 43.22 22.20
N ASN A 552 3.49 43.01 23.44
CA ASN A 552 4.70 42.26 23.79
C ASN A 552 4.38 40.82 24.24
N ASN A 553 3.16 40.32 24.01
CA ASN A 553 2.68 38.99 24.42
C ASN A 553 2.64 38.76 25.94
N HIS A 554 2.59 39.82 26.74
CA HIS A 554 2.38 39.71 28.19
C HIS A 554 0.90 39.69 28.52
N ARG A 555 0.53 38.81 29.47
CA ARG A 555 -0.82 38.76 30.03
C ARG A 555 -1.17 40.07 30.74
N ILE A 556 -2.34 40.62 30.44
CA ILE A 556 -2.87 41.79 31.12
C ILE A 556 -3.66 41.35 32.35
N GLU A 557 -3.15 41.67 33.55
CA GLU A 557 -3.76 41.25 34.83
C GLU A 557 -4.98 42.11 35.23
N ASP A 558 -5.04 43.38 34.81
CA ASP A 558 -6.17 44.30 35.07
C ASP A 558 -7.27 44.19 33.99
N CYS A 559 -7.52 42.96 33.55
CA CYS A 559 -8.50 42.64 32.53
C CYS A 559 -9.11 41.26 32.81
N ALA A 560 -10.43 41.17 32.67
CA ALA A 560 -11.17 39.92 32.70
C ALA A 560 -11.76 39.62 31.33
N ALA A 561 -11.62 38.36 30.90
CA ALA A 561 -12.22 37.84 29.67
C ALA A 561 -13.09 36.63 29.98
N LYS A 562 -14.27 36.59 29.36
CA LYS A 562 -15.24 35.50 29.47
C LYS A 562 -15.62 35.04 28.08
N PHE A 563 -15.64 33.73 27.83
CA PHE A 563 -15.95 33.16 26.52
C PHE A 563 -17.29 32.44 26.51
N GLY A 564 -18.09 32.65 25.46
CA GLY A 564 -19.43 32.10 25.34
C GLY A 564 -20.04 32.24 23.96
N LEU A 565 -21.36 32.04 23.86
CA LEU A 565 -22.11 32.06 22.59
C LEU A 565 -21.45 31.19 21.51
N TYR A 566 -21.12 29.95 21.89
CA TYR A 566 -20.45 28.97 21.03
C TYR A 566 -21.38 28.52 19.90
N ASP A 567 -20.88 28.54 18.67
CA ASP A 567 -21.51 27.92 17.51
C ASP A 567 -20.46 27.27 16.61
N TYR A 568 -20.91 26.70 15.50
CA TYR A 568 -20.05 25.97 14.55
C TYR A 568 -19.07 26.89 13.80
N ARG A 569 -19.23 28.22 13.86
CA ARG A 569 -18.35 29.22 13.22
C ARG A 569 -17.45 29.94 14.22
N GLY A 570 -17.57 29.67 15.52
CA GLY A 570 -16.74 30.27 16.56
C GLY A 570 -17.53 30.71 17.79
N PHE A 571 -16.97 31.66 18.53
CA PHE A 571 -17.44 32.04 19.86
C PHE A 571 -17.34 33.54 20.06
N SER A 572 -17.91 34.04 21.15
CA SER A 572 -17.82 35.45 21.55
C SER A 572 -17.01 35.57 22.83
N ALA A 573 -16.31 36.69 22.96
CA ALA A 573 -15.61 37.09 24.17
C ALA A 573 -16.25 38.36 24.73
N ILE A 574 -16.49 38.38 26.05
CA ILE A 574 -16.77 39.62 26.80
C ILE A 574 -15.50 40.01 27.53
N ILE A 575 -15.08 41.25 27.36
CA ILE A 575 -13.89 41.82 28.00
C ILE A 575 -14.29 42.98 28.91
N LYS A 576 -13.75 42.99 30.13
CA LYS A 576 -13.84 44.09 31.08
C LYS A 576 -12.43 44.50 31.52
N THR A 577 -12.15 45.80 31.52
CA THR A 577 -10.86 46.37 31.94
C THR A 577 -11.03 47.28 33.16
N GLY A 578 -10.01 47.35 34.01
CA GLY A 578 -10.00 48.25 35.16
C GLY A 578 -9.89 49.74 34.80
N SER A 579 -10.19 50.60 35.78
CA SER A 579 -10.28 52.06 35.66
C SER A 579 -8.93 52.76 35.41
N ASN A 580 -7.81 52.13 35.78
CA ASN A 580 -6.45 52.69 35.64
C ASN A 580 -5.74 52.30 34.32
N PHE A 581 -6.46 51.70 33.37
CA PHE A 581 -5.85 51.03 32.23
C PHE A 581 -5.64 51.97 31.03
N VAL A 582 -4.38 52.29 30.70
CA VAL A 582 -4.02 53.16 29.55
C VAL A 582 -3.99 52.37 28.24
N SER A 583 -4.65 52.93 27.21
CA SER A 583 -4.82 52.36 25.86
C SER A 583 -3.50 52.02 25.15
N ARG A 584 -3.27 50.72 24.91
CA ARG A 584 -2.28 50.14 23.97
C ARG A 584 -3.00 49.11 23.10
N LYS A 585 -2.40 48.72 21.96
CA LYS A 585 -2.92 47.64 21.10
C LYS A 585 -3.13 46.37 21.91
N ARG A 586 -4.33 45.77 21.81
CA ARG A 586 -4.73 44.60 22.59
C ARG A 586 -5.05 43.43 21.68
N ARG A 587 -4.72 42.24 22.14
CA ARG A 587 -5.01 41.00 21.41
C ARG A 587 -5.61 39.99 22.39
N ILE A 588 -6.60 39.25 21.92
CA ILE A 588 -7.15 38.09 22.63
C ILE A 588 -6.42 36.88 22.11
N VAL A 589 -5.78 36.14 23.00
CA VAL A 589 -5.20 34.85 22.66
C VAL A 589 -6.05 33.74 23.23
N TRP A 590 -6.33 32.73 22.44
CA TRP A 590 -7.26 31.67 22.80
C TRP A 590 -6.83 30.31 22.25
N ILE A 591 -7.28 29.26 22.94
CA ILE A 591 -7.21 27.88 22.50
C ILE A 591 -8.60 27.23 22.61
N ILE A 592 -8.89 26.33 21.68
CA ILE A 592 -10.08 25.49 21.68
C ILE A 592 -9.70 24.10 22.19
N VAL A 593 -10.44 23.61 23.18
CA VAL A 593 -10.28 22.28 23.75
C VAL A 593 -11.56 21.46 23.52
N GLY A 594 -11.40 20.23 23.06
CA GLY A 594 -12.48 19.28 22.88
C GLY A 594 -12.03 18.01 22.18
N LYS A 595 -12.99 17.15 21.81
CA LYS A 595 -12.70 15.87 21.14
C LYS A 595 -12.56 16.04 19.64
N PRO A 596 -11.43 15.64 19.02
CA PRO A 596 -11.26 15.70 17.57
C PRO A 596 -12.40 15.00 16.81
N SER A 597 -12.88 13.85 17.29
CA SER A 597 -13.96 13.09 16.63
C SER A 597 -15.31 13.79 16.64
N LEU A 598 -15.54 14.74 17.56
CA LEU A 598 -16.79 15.51 17.63
C LEU A 598 -16.72 16.81 16.82
N LEU A 599 -15.54 17.43 16.77
CA LEU A 599 -15.37 18.77 16.21
C LEU A 599 -14.80 18.76 14.79
N GLY A 600 -14.27 17.62 14.35
CA GLY A 600 -13.74 17.39 13.01
C GLY A 600 -12.37 18.02 12.75
N VAL A 601 -11.87 18.85 13.67
CA VAL A 601 -10.62 19.58 13.56
C VAL A 601 -9.56 19.06 14.52
N PHE A 602 -8.30 19.09 14.10
CA PHE A 602 -7.13 18.86 14.94
C PHE A 602 -5.91 19.48 14.27
N SER A 603 -5.50 20.69 14.67
CA SER A 603 -4.42 21.43 14.00
C SER A 603 -3.11 20.63 13.99
N PRO A 604 -2.40 20.54 12.84
CA PRO A 604 -1.11 19.84 12.75
C PRO A 604 -0.08 20.39 13.74
N ARG A 605 -0.16 21.69 14.04
CA ARG A 605 0.78 22.39 14.93
C ARG A 605 0.57 22.09 16.41
N LEU A 606 -0.59 21.55 16.78
CA LEU A 606 -0.99 21.29 18.16
C LEU A 606 -1.03 19.80 18.51
N ARG A 607 -0.81 18.91 17.53
CA ARG A 607 -0.85 17.45 17.71
C ARG A 607 0.33 16.91 18.51
N LYS A 608 1.51 17.53 18.41
CA LYS A 608 2.73 17.04 19.07
C LYS A 608 2.74 17.45 20.55
N ASN A 609 2.94 16.47 21.44
CA ASN A 609 3.39 16.62 22.83
C ASN A 609 2.57 17.53 23.77
N ARG A 610 1.24 17.33 23.85
CA ARG A 610 0.42 17.98 24.89
C ARG A 610 -0.57 17.01 25.50
N LYS A 611 -0.14 16.35 26.58
CA LYS A 611 -1.05 15.55 27.40
C LYS A 611 -1.89 16.50 28.24
N ILE A 612 -3.15 16.65 27.87
CA ILE A 612 -4.11 17.44 28.63
C ILE A 612 -5.09 16.55 29.38
N LYS A 613 -5.65 17.09 30.45
CA LYS A 613 -6.76 16.52 31.20
C LYS A 613 -7.79 17.60 31.42
N THR A 614 -9.05 17.28 31.21
CA THR A 614 -10.17 18.21 31.33
C THR A 614 -11.17 17.66 32.34
N PHE A 615 -11.78 18.54 33.12
CA PHE A 615 -12.94 18.19 33.92
C PHE A 615 -13.80 19.42 34.18
N LYS A 616 -15.05 19.16 34.57
CA LYS A 616 -16.00 20.21 34.96
C LYS A 616 -16.38 20.04 36.42
N THR A 617 -16.50 21.14 37.14
CA THR A 617 -17.04 21.17 38.51
C THR A 617 -18.16 22.19 38.59
N VAL A 618 -19.12 21.95 39.47
CA VAL A 618 -20.25 22.87 39.70
C VAL A 618 -20.07 23.49 41.07
N LEU A 619 -20.04 24.81 41.13
CA LEU A 619 -20.01 25.62 42.35
C LEU A 619 -21.42 26.09 42.69
N LYS A 620 -21.78 25.96 43.95
CA LYS A 620 -23.04 26.49 44.48
C LYS A 620 -22.86 27.95 44.92
N PRO A 621 -23.95 28.72 45.10
CA PRO A 621 -23.87 30.11 45.58
C PRO A 621 -23.10 30.24 46.90
N GLU A 622 -23.27 29.27 47.80
CA GLU A 622 -22.56 29.17 49.08
C GLU A 622 -21.04 29.08 48.93
N ASP A 623 -20.54 28.48 47.84
CA ASP A 623 -19.13 28.37 47.53
C ASP A 623 -18.55 29.68 46.96
N LEU A 624 -19.40 30.52 46.39
CA LEU A 624 -19.04 31.79 45.75
C LEU A 624 -19.05 32.97 46.73
N ASN A 625 -19.28 32.71 48.02
CA ASN A 625 -19.24 33.74 49.06
C ASN A 625 -17.82 34.37 49.11
N PRO A 626 -17.66 35.65 48.77
CA PRO A 626 -16.34 36.33 48.75
C PRO A 626 -15.68 36.42 50.14
N ASN A 627 -16.45 36.27 51.22
CA ASN A 627 -15.91 36.22 52.59
C ASN A 627 -15.20 34.90 52.88
N LYS A 628 -15.38 33.88 52.04
CA LYS A 628 -14.65 32.62 52.10
C LYS A 628 -13.30 32.84 51.42
N GLU A 629 -12.21 32.73 52.20
CA GLU A 629 -10.86 33.03 51.70
C GLU A 629 -10.44 32.12 50.54
N THR A 630 -10.90 30.87 50.53
CA THR A 630 -10.55 29.86 49.52
C THR A 630 -11.70 28.88 49.21
N ILE A 631 -11.79 28.52 47.92
CA ILE A 631 -12.70 27.54 47.34
C ILE A 631 -11.87 26.32 46.94
N SER A 632 -12.13 25.17 47.55
CA SER A 632 -11.40 23.93 47.25
C SER A 632 -12.12 23.11 46.18
N ILE A 633 -11.47 22.90 45.04
CA ILE A 633 -11.97 22.07 43.94
C ILE A 633 -11.20 20.76 43.91
N ARG A 634 -11.92 19.65 43.94
CA ARG A 634 -11.33 18.32 43.80
C ARG A 634 -11.01 18.03 42.33
N SER A 635 -9.75 17.76 42.03
CA SER A 635 -9.33 17.17 40.76
C SER A 635 -9.66 15.67 40.74
N PRO A 636 -10.15 15.13 39.62
CA PRO A 636 -10.40 13.69 39.49
C PRO A 636 -9.12 12.86 39.44
N LEU A 637 -7.97 13.51 39.22
CA LEU A 637 -6.67 12.86 39.08
C LEU A 637 -5.60 13.63 39.88
N PRO A 638 -4.53 12.95 40.33
CA PRO A 638 -3.41 13.59 40.99
C PRO A 638 -2.83 14.75 40.20
N LEU A 639 -2.66 15.88 40.86
CA LEU A 639 -1.97 17.07 40.36
C LEU A 639 -0.46 16.85 40.48
N ILE A 640 0.27 17.30 39.45
CA ILE A 640 1.71 17.14 39.34
C ILE A 640 2.32 18.54 39.32
N GLU A 641 3.41 18.72 40.06
CA GLU A 641 4.19 19.96 40.03
C GLU A 641 4.62 20.33 38.60
N ASP A 642 4.77 21.62 38.33
CA ASP A 642 5.01 22.21 37.01
C ASP A 642 3.89 22.02 35.97
N SER A 643 2.75 21.42 36.33
CA SER A 643 1.57 21.41 35.44
C SER A 643 1.01 22.82 35.27
N LEU A 644 0.48 23.13 34.09
CA LEU A 644 -0.23 24.39 33.84
C LEU A 644 -1.73 24.17 33.99
N VAL A 645 -2.37 24.98 34.82
CA VAL A 645 -3.82 24.91 35.08
C VAL A 645 -4.54 26.09 34.47
N LEU A 646 -5.50 25.81 33.61
CA LEU A 646 -6.38 26.77 32.95
C LEU A 646 -7.79 26.62 33.52
N ILE A 647 -8.38 27.72 33.96
CA ILE A 647 -9.69 27.73 34.61
C ILE A 647 -10.54 28.80 33.95
N HIS A 648 -11.73 28.42 33.50
CA HIS A 648 -12.71 29.34 32.93
C HIS A 648 -14.13 28.94 33.34
N THR A 649 -15.03 29.92 33.37
CA THR A 649 -16.46 29.65 33.56
C THR A 649 -17.03 28.99 32.31
N SER A 650 -17.70 27.86 32.48
CA SER A 650 -18.22 27.04 31.39
C SER A 650 -19.35 27.75 30.61
N LYS A 651 -19.58 27.27 29.37
CA LYS A 651 -20.57 27.81 28.41
C LYS A 651 -21.99 28.03 28.91
N LYS A 652 -22.42 27.34 29.98
CA LYS A 652 -23.79 27.42 30.51
C LYS A 652 -24.12 28.75 31.19
N HIS A 653 -23.13 29.59 31.50
CA HIS A 653 -23.32 30.81 32.29
C HIS A 653 -22.82 32.07 31.57
N PHE A 654 -23.13 32.23 30.29
CA PHE A 654 -22.81 33.45 29.55
C PHE A 654 -23.87 34.54 29.76
N ASP A 655 -23.90 35.09 30.96
CA ASP A 655 -24.58 36.34 31.26
C ASP A 655 -23.70 37.55 30.87
N PHE A 656 -24.34 38.64 30.44
CA PHE A 656 -23.71 39.83 29.88
C PHE A 656 -23.20 40.82 30.94
N ASP A 657 -23.73 40.75 32.16
CA ASP A 657 -23.56 41.84 33.13
C ASP A 657 -22.36 41.65 34.07
N SER A 658 -21.90 40.41 34.31
CA SER A 658 -20.84 40.11 35.28
C SER A 658 -19.87 39.00 34.85
N ILE A 659 -18.58 39.20 35.15
CA ILE A 659 -17.50 38.20 34.95
C ILE A 659 -16.96 37.77 36.31
N ILE A 660 -16.96 36.46 36.58
CA ILE A 660 -16.31 35.90 37.77
C ILE A 660 -14.98 35.29 37.34
N GLN A 661 -13.90 35.81 37.91
CA GLN A 661 -12.54 35.34 37.66
C GLN A 661 -12.06 34.51 38.84
N PHE A 662 -11.33 33.44 38.56
CA PHE A 662 -10.74 32.59 39.58
C PHE A 662 -9.23 32.71 39.55
N GLU A 663 -8.63 32.89 40.72
CA GLU A 663 -7.19 32.90 40.91
C GLU A 663 -6.78 31.69 41.73
N LEU A 664 -5.80 30.93 41.25
CA LEU A 664 -5.19 29.84 42.03
C LEU A 664 -4.33 30.43 43.14
N LYS A 665 -4.59 30.05 44.39
CA LYS A 665 -3.79 30.43 45.55
C LYS A 665 -2.82 29.33 45.93
N GLU A 666 -3.35 28.11 46.11
CA GLU A 666 -2.57 26.96 46.57
C GLU A 666 -3.11 25.67 45.93
N TRP A 667 -2.34 24.59 46.00
CA TRP A 667 -2.77 23.28 45.53
C TRP A 667 -2.21 22.16 46.42
N SER A 668 -2.93 21.05 46.46
CA SER A 668 -2.52 19.79 47.10
C SER A 668 -2.67 18.63 46.12
N HIS A 669 -2.32 17.40 46.52
CA HIS A 669 -2.28 16.24 45.62
C HIS A 669 -3.54 16.07 44.75
N ASN A 670 -4.74 16.35 45.29
CA ASN A 670 -6.00 16.22 44.57
C ASN A 670 -6.87 17.49 44.60
N PHE A 671 -6.36 18.62 45.10
CA PHE A 671 -7.18 19.82 45.32
C PHE A 671 -6.52 21.07 44.74
N LEU A 672 -7.36 21.91 44.14
CA LEU A 672 -7.02 23.28 43.75
C LEU A 672 -7.74 24.23 44.71
N HIS A 673 -7.00 25.13 45.35
CA HIS A 673 -7.56 26.16 46.24
C HIS A 673 -7.60 27.49 45.49
N LEU A 674 -8.81 27.95 45.17
CA LEU A 674 -9.06 29.12 44.34
C LEU A 674 -9.65 30.28 45.16
N LYS A 675 -9.41 31.51 44.71
CA LYS A 675 -10.13 32.70 45.15
C LYS A 675 -10.95 33.27 43.99
N ALA A 676 -12.24 33.53 44.23
CA ALA A 676 -13.12 34.12 43.24
C ALA A 676 -13.11 35.65 43.35
N PHE A 677 -13.18 36.34 42.21
CA PHE A 677 -13.30 37.79 42.09
C PHE A 677 -14.45 38.15 41.15
N LEU A 678 -15.28 39.10 41.55
CA LEU A 678 -16.35 39.61 40.71
C LEU A 678 -15.88 40.87 39.99
N TRP A 679 -16.09 40.90 38.68
CA TRP A 679 -15.91 42.07 37.83
C TRP A 679 -17.28 42.61 37.43
N SER A 680 -17.76 43.59 38.20
CA SER A 680 -18.97 44.37 37.90
C SER A 680 -18.63 45.57 37.01
N VAL A 681 -19.63 46.35 36.61
CA VAL A 681 -19.42 47.59 35.84
C VAL A 681 -18.75 48.61 36.77
N GLN A 682 -17.42 48.58 36.91
CA GLN A 682 -16.51 49.71 37.19
C GLN A 682 -15.19 49.32 37.88
N GLU A 683 -15.04 48.14 38.49
CA GLU A 683 -13.78 47.75 39.18
C GLU A 683 -13.70 46.24 39.50
N LYS A 684 -12.48 45.73 39.76
CA LYS A 684 -12.26 44.38 40.32
C LYS A 684 -12.63 44.42 41.80
N VAL A 685 -13.73 43.77 42.19
CA VAL A 685 -14.22 43.85 43.55
C VAL A 685 -13.68 42.70 44.41
N THR A 686 -13.01 43.05 45.50
CA THR A 686 -12.46 42.09 46.47
C THR A 686 -13.38 41.84 47.67
N ASN A 687 -14.26 42.81 48.00
CA ASN A 687 -15.25 42.74 49.08
C ASN A 687 -16.61 43.23 48.54
N LEU A 688 -17.63 42.37 48.57
CA LEU A 688 -18.94 42.68 47.96
C LEU A 688 -19.86 43.42 48.93
N ASP A 689 -20.60 44.40 48.42
CA ASP A 689 -21.73 44.99 49.14
C ASP A 689 -23.00 44.13 49.01
N SER A 690 -24.08 44.50 49.71
CA SER A 690 -25.34 43.74 49.69
C SER A 690 -25.99 43.63 48.31
N SER A 691 -25.75 44.60 47.42
CA SER A 691 -26.28 44.59 46.05
C SER A 691 -25.53 43.58 45.18
N GLN A 692 -24.21 43.52 45.30
CA GLN A 692 -23.37 42.57 44.57
C GLN A 692 -23.48 41.14 45.11
N LEU A 693 -23.72 40.97 46.42
CA LEU A 693 -24.08 39.67 47.00
C LEU A 693 -25.43 39.17 46.47
N SER A 694 -26.39 40.07 46.24
CA SER A 694 -27.68 39.69 45.61
C SER A 694 -27.51 39.26 44.15
N GLU A 695 -26.58 39.89 43.42
CA GLU A 695 -26.21 39.52 42.06
C GLU A 695 -25.51 38.15 42.02
N ILE A 696 -24.59 37.86 42.94
CA ILE A 696 -23.99 36.52 43.05
C ILE A 696 -25.02 35.47 43.43
N ASN A 697 -25.90 35.77 44.38
CA ASN A 697 -26.99 34.87 44.78
C ASN A 697 -28.05 34.67 43.70
N SER A 698 -28.08 35.53 42.67
CA SER A 698 -28.93 35.33 41.49
C SER A 698 -28.41 34.21 40.57
N PHE A 699 -27.10 33.92 40.61
CA PHE A 699 -26.56 32.73 39.95
C PHE A 699 -27.04 31.50 40.71
N ARG A 700 -27.80 30.62 40.05
CA ARG A 700 -28.26 29.37 40.69
C ARG A 700 -27.11 28.42 40.98
N GLU A 701 -26.23 28.22 39.99
CA GLU A 701 -25.04 27.38 40.04
C GLU A 701 -24.03 27.92 39.01
N ILE A 702 -22.72 27.75 39.23
CA ILE A 702 -21.69 28.09 38.25
C ILE A 702 -20.88 26.84 37.92
N THR A 703 -20.88 26.45 36.65
CA THR A 703 -19.99 25.39 36.17
C THR A 703 -18.62 25.96 35.79
N LEU A 704 -17.54 25.41 36.34
CA LEU A 704 -16.16 25.68 35.94
C LEU A 704 -15.63 24.58 35.03
N SER A 705 -14.98 24.98 33.95
CA SER A 705 -14.19 24.12 33.09
C SER A 705 -12.72 24.27 33.48
N VAL A 706 -12.07 23.14 33.82
CA VAL A 706 -10.65 23.09 34.17
C VAL A 706 -9.90 22.26 33.15
N CYS A 707 -8.82 22.80 32.62
CA CYS A 707 -7.88 22.11 31.74
C CYS A 707 -6.49 22.11 32.37
N ILE A 708 -5.89 20.94 32.51
CA ILE A 708 -4.54 20.75 33.05
C ILE A 708 -3.63 20.28 31.93
N ILE A 709 -2.55 21.00 31.69
CA ILE A 709 -1.50 20.63 30.73
C ILE A 709 -0.31 20.08 31.52
N SER A 710 0.14 18.88 31.13
CA SER A 710 1.23 18.17 31.82
C SER A 710 2.58 18.91 31.68
N PRO A 711 3.49 18.79 32.67
CA PRO A 711 4.75 19.55 32.73
C PRO A 711 5.73 19.26 31.57
N ASN A 712 5.70 18.05 31.01
CA ASN A 712 6.56 17.64 29.89
C ASN A 712 6.05 18.10 28.51
N SER A 713 5.10 19.04 28.47
CA SER A 713 4.53 19.56 27.23
C SER A 713 5.33 20.76 26.73
N GLU A 714 5.32 21.01 25.42
CA GLU A 714 5.94 22.23 24.86
C GLU A 714 5.33 23.49 25.49
N LYS A 715 6.19 24.38 25.98
CA LYS A 715 5.80 25.63 26.63
C LYS A 715 5.40 26.73 25.64
N VAL A 716 5.31 26.43 24.34
CA VAL A 716 4.99 27.42 23.31
C VAL A 716 3.86 26.91 22.41
N VAL A 717 2.76 27.64 22.33
CA VAL A 717 1.66 27.45 21.36
C VAL A 717 2.01 28.17 20.07
N VAL A 718 1.98 27.46 18.95
CA VAL A 718 2.00 28.08 17.62
C VAL A 718 0.58 28.49 17.27
N ILE A 719 0.37 29.75 16.92
CA ILE A 719 -0.94 30.28 16.56
C ILE A 719 -1.31 29.89 15.12
N ASP A 720 -2.45 29.24 14.94
CA ASP A 720 -2.88 28.70 13.64
C ASP A 720 -3.14 29.80 12.59
N CYS A 721 -3.40 31.04 13.00
CA CYS A 721 -3.77 32.15 12.13
C CYS A 721 -2.62 33.08 11.72
N SER A 722 -1.52 33.15 12.50
CA SER A 722 -0.45 34.15 12.31
C SER A 722 0.97 33.60 12.42
N ASP A 723 1.14 32.29 12.64
CA ASP A 723 2.44 31.63 12.87
C ASP A 723 3.20 32.16 14.11
N GLU A 724 2.57 33.03 14.90
CA GLU A 724 3.14 33.57 16.14
C GLU A 724 3.34 32.46 17.17
N LEU A 725 4.47 32.56 17.88
CA LEU A 725 4.82 31.68 18.98
C LEU A 725 4.47 32.37 20.30
N ILE A 726 3.62 31.73 21.08
CA ILE A 726 3.11 32.28 22.33
C ILE A 726 3.37 31.33 23.49
N ASN A 727 3.97 31.83 24.58
CA ASN A 727 4.23 31.01 25.76
C ASN A 727 2.90 30.50 26.38
N CYS A 728 2.78 29.19 26.61
CA CYS A 728 1.63 28.54 27.25
C CYS A 728 1.29 29.14 28.61
N ASP A 729 2.29 29.61 29.38
CA ASP A 729 2.13 30.12 30.73
C ASP A 729 1.13 31.28 30.81
N ILE A 730 0.92 32.01 29.72
CA ILE A 730 -0.05 33.12 29.70
C ILE A 730 -1.50 32.64 29.85
N PHE A 731 -1.81 31.41 29.41
CA PHE A 731 -3.18 30.91 29.40
C PHE A 731 -3.66 30.45 30.78
N GLY A 732 -2.74 30.22 31.71
CA GLY A 732 -3.04 29.58 32.99
C GLY A 732 -2.16 30.04 34.14
N ARG A 733 -2.11 29.23 35.19
CA ARG A 733 -1.15 29.37 36.29
C ARG A 733 -0.41 28.04 36.47
N LYS A 734 0.90 28.13 36.68
CA LYS A 734 1.77 26.98 36.91
C LYS A 734 1.62 26.50 38.34
N LEU A 735 1.60 25.18 38.54
CA LEU A 735 1.59 24.57 39.87
C LEU A 735 3.01 24.56 40.43
N GLU A 736 3.29 25.48 41.35
CA GLU A 736 4.59 25.60 42.02
C GLU A 736 4.41 25.34 43.51
N ASN A 737 5.38 24.67 44.15
CA ASN A 737 5.45 24.51 45.62
C ASN A 737 4.15 24.00 46.27
N GLY A 738 3.72 22.79 45.92
CA GLY A 738 2.48 22.19 46.44
C GLY A 738 2.49 22.00 47.96
N ILE A 739 1.31 22.10 48.57
CA ILE A 739 1.13 21.76 49.99
C ILE A 739 1.40 20.26 50.14
N LYS A 740 2.38 19.90 50.97
CA LYS A 740 2.52 18.52 51.43
C LYS A 740 1.31 18.21 52.29
N ASP A 741 0.33 17.51 51.72
CA ASP A 741 -0.70 16.87 52.51
C ASP A 741 0.02 15.86 53.43
N ASP A 742 0.07 16.14 54.73
CA ASP A 742 0.36 15.16 55.78
C ASP A 742 -0.78 14.14 55.83
N THR A 743 -1.01 13.41 54.75
CA THR A 743 -1.80 12.19 54.81
C THR A 743 -0.96 11.17 55.54
N LYS A 744 -1.24 11.00 56.84
CA LYS A 744 -1.02 9.73 57.54
C LYS A 744 -1.32 8.61 56.56
N GLU A 745 -0.32 7.78 56.29
CA GLU A 745 -0.49 6.49 55.65
C GLU A 745 -1.64 5.77 56.36
N LEU A 746 -2.82 5.74 55.74
CA LEU A 746 -3.79 4.71 56.02
C LEU A 746 -3.23 3.44 55.38
N THR A 747 -2.29 2.81 56.10
CA THR A 747 -1.85 1.45 55.84
C THR A 747 -3.06 0.53 55.76
N SER A 748 -2.97 -0.43 54.86
CA SER A 748 -3.95 -1.38 54.33
C SER A 748 -4.65 -2.31 55.35
N THR A 749 -4.99 -1.86 56.55
CA THR A 749 -5.51 -2.73 57.63
C THR A 749 -6.91 -2.36 58.15
N GLN A 750 -7.63 -1.41 57.55
CA GLN A 750 -8.99 -1.03 58.02
C GLN A 750 -10.12 -1.15 56.99
N LEU A 751 -9.92 -1.87 55.88
CA LEU A 751 -10.97 -2.18 54.90
C LEU A 751 -11.51 -3.62 54.98
N LYS A 752 -11.36 -4.29 56.12
CA LYS A 752 -12.13 -5.49 56.47
C LYS A 752 -13.00 -5.17 57.68
N GLU A 753 -14.26 -4.87 57.38
CA GLU A 753 -15.47 -4.84 58.21
C GLU A 753 -16.29 -3.55 58.00
N LYS A 754 -16.99 -3.49 56.85
CA LYS A 754 -18.39 -3.08 56.76
C LYS A 754 -19.01 -3.46 55.43
#